data_AF-A0A3N5VT04-F1
#
_entry.id   AF-A0A3N5VT04-F1
#
_cell.length_a   1.000
_cell.length_b   1.000
_cell.length_c   1.000
_cell.angle_alpha   90.00
_cell.angle_beta   90.00
_cell.angle_gamma   90.00
#
_symmetry.space_group_name_H-M   'P 1'
#
loop_
_entity.id
_entity.type
_entity.pdbx_description
1 polymer ?
#
loop_
_entity_poly.entity_id
_entity_poly.type
_entity_poly.pdbx_seq_one_letter_code
_entity_poly.pdbx_strand_id
1 'polypeptide(L)'
;MNRRTRGNKLALWMRLACLIAIVCSSSAYSQTTNSVSKDKITFPDDAFLAYGQEGSARWVKFTILLDPNSPKLCFQDSKKFMFHYAFAVKYLEPFIGMSVQQFNAVTLFRDNQKAVLGTVIFPPTSGTPPQAQFNEYGIQFVRQDPYEREQIRDMFNLVRASIAAPPEVQALYFPTYEQQSAAEKDREWFESQGISLGSTARWAKGNTCYSQGWALGMLKFVPAGEIDTAYHSGQLAPNDILLTDGIPAEVPFLAGIVSLAPSTPNSHVAILAKSYAVPFVHLAVPDDAERAQQLVGSRIIYSAYDDQYGAVDIKLIDTNGLLDDATVAQILDLKRPAALSISPMVPYGAMGASTDGLIPADGKHFGGKAANSGLLRQAIPDNSPKAIALSFDLWNAFLDQPLLPAPEMILGPGQHMLFWVDDDEEQGPTHTSFALSKGGESVALYARDGTTRIDVVNFGRQNNDVSYGRSVDGNDTWGFFTESTPGRPNSGEPGRTGPGLVINELMAANTRTMEDPCEPGEYPDWIELYNASDSAIVLNGLYLTDDVNEPTKWQIPPATTGATLREEIRQRLSKYDSYPPNDLQLLAADLASIRTFFTSGRVTPLDPALRDAVASVLTDPQYGFDPSAKLRFRSSTNVEDSEDFVGAGMYDSYSGCLADDLDDDTAGPCACDPNDETEDGAFEAIRQAFASFYNDNAFLERLRRDVNEAQVGMALLVHHSFPDEIELANGVATVERKGAGQNTIVTLVTQQGSVSVTNPEGAAIPEEVVVEVLSTGYVKLTPASQKRQSSLVPVGRTVMDWPDDYRNLVGLLMDVSDQFRTVTGKTTYILDLEYKKVGPGGQAMPTGGLIVKQVRQVPSPDRRQTPFLVNSPAEFEVYTGEFDLFDPTDVFADHRLKSRWTLETLSMTVDSNHLSRGLYTKVNIEYLDDDQVRTISGEMPLLPFAEHAYDGNDVVDNWRLPDLSNPRTYRLRTAKIPTSVLQTQSPVFTLSDLGPRAFNVPFRCLTLDAEYERPVMSWYQQIGNGGPSSGLRSTTANRV
;
A
#
# COMPACT_ATOMS: atom_id res chain seq x y z
N MET A 1 28.56 -69.89 -18.35
CA MET A 1 29.84 -70.03 -17.61
C MET A 1 30.18 -68.66 -17.04
N ASN A 2 29.91 -68.36 -15.77
CA ASN A 2 30.74 -68.64 -14.57
C ASN A 2 32.15 -68.01 -14.68
N ARG A 3 32.71 -67.31 -13.67
CA ARG A 3 32.34 -67.00 -12.29
C ARG A 3 33.33 -65.93 -11.79
N ARG A 4 32.81 -64.96 -11.03
CA ARG A 4 33.26 -64.46 -9.71
C ARG A 4 34.75 -64.64 -9.35
N THR A 5 35.45 -63.54 -9.04
CA THR A 5 35.71 -63.04 -7.65
C THR A 5 36.85 -62.02 -7.66
N ARG A 6 36.55 -60.75 -7.34
CA ARG A 6 37.47 -59.81 -6.66
C ARG A 6 36.64 -58.64 -6.12
N GLY A 7 36.28 -58.72 -4.84
CA GLY A 7 35.51 -57.71 -4.13
C GLY A 7 35.17 -58.21 -2.74
N ASN A 8 36.14 -58.20 -1.82
CA ASN A 8 35.89 -58.33 -0.37
C ASN A 8 37.15 -58.11 0.50
N LYS A 9 37.92 -57.04 0.26
CA LYS A 9 38.99 -56.64 1.20
C LYS A 9 39.01 -55.17 1.62
N LEU A 10 38.19 -54.28 1.04
CA LEU A 10 38.07 -52.89 1.49
C LEU A 10 36.92 -52.63 2.47
N ALA A 11 35.88 -53.47 2.50
CA ALA A 11 34.71 -53.24 3.36
C ALA A 11 34.91 -53.57 4.85
N LEU A 12 36.02 -54.23 5.22
CA LEU A 12 36.28 -54.68 6.59
C LEU A 12 37.16 -53.71 7.41
N TRP A 13 37.85 -52.77 6.76
CA TRP A 13 38.67 -51.76 7.44
C TRP A 13 37.91 -50.45 7.75
N MET A 14 36.84 -50.14 7.02
CA MET A 14 36.00 -48.96 7.31
C MET A 14 34.95 -49.18 8.42
N ARG A 15 34.66 -50.43 8.80
CA ARG A 15 33.66 -50.73 9.85
C ARG A 15 34.24 -50.90 11.25
N LEU A 16 35.57 -50.92 11.41
CA LEU A 16 36.23 -51.05 12.71
C LEU A 16 36.72 -49.70 13.29
N ALA A 17 36.77 -48.64 12.48
CA ALA A 17 37.14 -47.29 12.91
C ALA A 17 35.95 -46.47 13.47
N CYS A 18 34.72 -46.99 13.43
CA CYS A 18 33.52 -46.31 13.95
C CYS A 18 33.03 -46.87 15.31
N LEU A 19 33.79 -47.74 15.98
CA LEU A 19 33.34 -48.36 17.25
C LEU A 19 34.27 -48.18 18.46
N ILE A 20 35.33 -47.37 18.37
CA ILE A 20 36.21 -47.04 19.51
C ILE A 20 36.52 -45.54 19.50
N ALA A 21 35.50 -44.75 19.79
CA ALA A 21 35.59 -43.37 20.29
C ALA A 21 34.34 -43.04 21.14
N ILE A 22 33.86 -44.05 21.86
CA ILE A 22 32.82 -43.95 22.89
C ILE A 22 33.49 -44.43 24.17
N VAL A 23 33.35 -43.63 25.23
CA VAL A 23 33.88 -43.75 26.61
C VAL A 23 34.99 -42.72 26.93
N CYS A 24 34.71 -41.91 27.96
CA CYS A 24 35.49 -40.82 28.58
C CYS A 24 35.37 -39.40 27.99
N SER A 25 34.14 -38.88 27.94
CA SER A 25 33.82 -37.50 28.36
C SER A 25 32.42 -37.48 28.97
N SER A 26 32.19 -38.30 29.99
CA SER A 26 30.99 -38.24 30.82
C SER A 26 31.14 -37.10 31.83
N SER A 27 30.80 -35.90 31.40
CA SER A 27 30.49 -34.76 32.27
C SER A 27 29.14 -34.20 31.82
N ALA A 28 28.10 -34.63 32.54
CA ALA A 28 26.75 -34.07 32.57
C ALA A 28 26.10 -33.73 31.21
N TYR A 29 25.61 -34.76 30.51
CA TYR A 29 24.41 -34.59 29.69
C TYR A 29 23.24 -34.41 30.66
N SER A 30 23.12 -33.20 31.23
CA SER A 30 21.91 -32.77 31.91
C SER A 30 20.80 -32.76 30.88
N GLN A 31 19.67 -33.38 31.20
CA GLN A 31 18.40 -33.09 30.54
C GLN A 31 18.22 -31.57 30.55
N THR A 32 18.49 -30.92 29.42
CA THR A 32 18.16 -29.51 29.26
C THR A 32 16.83 -29.49 28.53
N THR A 33 15.81 -29.15 29.31
CA THR A 33 14.49 -28.71 28.89
C THR A 33 14.57 -27.90 27.60
N ASN A 34 13.64 -28.14 26.67
CA ASN A 34 13.37 -27.24 25.53
C ASN A 34 12.99 -25.85 26.07
N SER A 35 13.96 -25.03 26.52
CA SER A 35 13.67 -23.69 27.01
C SER A 35 13.35 -22.82 25.79
N VAL A 36 12.17 -22.19 25.82
CA VAL A 36 11.68 -21.26 24.79
C VAL A 36 12.24 -19.84 24.98
N SER A 37 13.05 -19.66 26.03
CA SER A 37 13.63 -18.41 26.49
C SER A 37 15.03 -18.63 27.05
N LYS A 38 15.91 -17.64 26.93
CA LYS A 38 17.22 -17.59 27.59
C LYS A 38 17.70 -16.15 27.80
N ASP A 39 18.76 -15.98 28.59
CA ASP A 39 19.31 -14.68 28.96
C ASP A 39 20.51 -14.26 28.10
N LYS A 40 21.12 -15.18 27.34
CA LYS A 40 22.29 -14.91 26.48
C LYS A 40 22.22 -15.56 25.10
N ILE A 41 22.76 -14.88 24.08
CA ILE A 41 22.88 -15.37 22.70
C ILE A 41 24.32 -15.24 22.17
N THR A 42 24.65 -15.95 21.10
CA THR A 42 25.99 -15.98 20.50
C THR A 42 26.00 -15.42 19.08
N PHE A 43 27.08 -14.74 18.68
CA PHE A 43 27.34 -14.28 17.30
C PHE A 43 28.42 -15.15 16.62
N PRO A 44 28.34 -15.41 15.29
CA PRO A 44 27.36 -14.93 14.30
C PRO A 44 26.11 -15.80 14.12
N ASP A 45 25.96 -16.84 14.93
CA ASP A 45 24.86 -17.80 14.83
C ASP A 45 24.44 -18.29 16.23
N ASP A 46 23.13 -18.52 16.38
CA ASP A 46 22.52 -18.94 17.64
C ASP A 46 21.32 -19.86 17.40
N ALA A 47 21.04 -20.76 18.35
CA ALA A 47 19.88 -21.65 18.25
C ALA A 47 18.54 -20.90 18.13
N PHE A 48 18.42 -19.70 18.71
CA PHE A 48 17.20 -18.88 18.73
C PHE A 48 17.05 -17.96 17.51
N LEU A 49 18.00 -17.99 16.57
CA LEU A 49 18.11 -17.05 15.45
C LEU A 49 17.15 -17.35 14.30
N ALA A 50 16.27 -16.42 13.96
CA ALA A 50 15.36 -16.53 12.81
C ALA A 50 16.03 -16.03 11.51
N TYR A 51 15.58 -16.56 10.36
CA TYR A 51 16.14 -16.26 9.03
C TYR A 51 15.03 -15.71 8.11
N GLY A 52 15.37 -14.74 7.25
CA GLY A 52 14.54 -14.29 6.12
C GLY A 52 14.86 -15.04 4.82
N GLN A 53 14.63 -14.41 3.65
CA GLN A 53 15.05 -14.97 2.35
C GLN A 53 16.59 -15.09 2.23
N GLU A 54 17.06 -15.94 1.32
CA GLU A 54 18.49 -16.16 1.11
C GLU A 54 19.20 -14.83 0.78
N GLY A 55 20.21 -14.46 1.58
CA GLY A 55 20.92 -13.18 1.46
C GLY A 55 20.37 -12.02 2.30
N SER A 56 19.34 -12.22 3.13
CA SER A 56 18.77 -11.20 4.02
C SER A 56 19.37 -11.19 5.44
N ALA A 57 19.06 -10.13 6.21
CA ALA A 57 19.38 -10.03 7.63
C ALA A 57 18.64 -11.11 8.45
N ARG A 58 19.24 -11.49 9.58
CA ARG A 58 18.75 -12.53 10.50
C ARG A 58 18.53 -11.91 11.88
N TRP A 59 17.79 -12.54 12.80
CA TRP A 59 17.51 -11.87 14.08
C TRP A 59 17.18 -12.78 15.27
N VAL A 60 17.33 -12.23 16.48
CA VAL A 60 16.79 -12.77 17.74
C VAL A 60 16.05 -11.67 18.48
N LYS A 61 14.78 -11.91 18.82
CA LYS A 61 13.95 -11.01 19.61
C LYS A 61 14.25 -11.11 21.09
N PHE A 62 14.11 -9.99 21.78
CA PHE A 62 14.20 -9.93 23.23
C PHE A 62 13.12 -9.05 23.84
N THR A 63 12.83 -9.33 25.11
CA THR A 63 11.96 -8.53 25.98
C THR A 63 12.74 -8.14 27.22
N ILE A 64 12.74 -6.86 27.59
CA ILE A 64 13.24 -6.36 28.86
C ILE A 64 12.02 -6.09 29.75
N LEU A 65 11.80 -6.92 30.76
CA LEU A 65 10.76 -6.68 31.77
C LEU A 65 11.20 -5.53 32.68
N LEU A 66 10.36 -4.51 32.81
CA LEU A 66 10.61 -3.33 33.62
C LEU A 66 10.10 -3.59 35.05
N ASP A 67 10.95 -4.18 35.89
CA ASP A 67 10.71 -4.31 37.33
C ASP A 67 11.36 -3.11 38.07
N PRO A 68 10.66 -2.47 39.05
CA PRO A 68 11.21 -1.37 39.85
C PRO A 68 12.57 -1.66 40.54
N ASN A 69 12.91 -2.93 40.77
CA ASN A 69 14.13 -3.32 41.48
C ASN A 69 15.27 -3.78 40.56
N SER A 70 14.97 -4.34 39.37
CA SER A 70 15.99 -4.72 38.39
C SER A 70 15.38 -5.15 37.04
N PRO A 71 15.74 -4.52 35.90
CA PRO A 71 15.22 -4.93 34.60
C PRO A 71 15.72 -6.32 34.20
N LYS A 72 14.82 -7.19 33.72
CA LYS A 72 15.15 -8.57 33.34
C LYS A 72 15.08 -8.75 31.82
N LEU A 73 16.23 -9.02 31.20
CA LEU A 73 16.34 -9.34 29.77
C LEU A 73 16.01 -10.80 29.50
N CYS A 74 15.22 -11.04 28.46
CA CYS A 74 14.85 -12.36 28.01
C CYS A 74 14.88 -12.42 26.47
N PHE A 75 15.77 -13.24 25.90
CA PHE A 75 15.75 -13.61 24.49
C PHE A 75 14.76 -14.75 24.28
N GLN A 76 13.89 -14.61 23.29
CA GLN A 76 12.94 -15.65 22.89
C GLN A 76 13.48 -16.47 21.73
N ASP A 77 13.09 -17.75 21.67
CA ASP A 77 13.37 -18.61 20.52
C ASP A 77 12.63 -18.07 19.30
N SER A 78 13.32 -17.25 18.50
CA SER A 78 12.70 -16.48 17.42
C SER A 78 12.34 -17.34 16.22
N LYS A 79 12.84 -18.59 16.16
CA LYS A 79 12.39 -19.62 15.20
C LYS A 79 11.01 -20.18 15.57
N LYS A 80 10.70 -20.22 16.87
CA LYS A 80 9.41 -20.72 17.39
C LYS A 80 8.39 -19.61 17.59
N PHE A 81 8.83 -18.44 18.04
CA PHE A 81 8.00 -17.28 18.32
C PHE A 81 8.53 -16.08 17.55
N MET A 82 7.97 -15.82 16.37
CA MET A 82 8.42 -14.69 15.56
C MET A 82 7.96 -13.35 16.11
N PHE A 83 6.95 -13.29 17.00
CA PHE A 83 6.44 -12.06 17.62
C PHE A 83 6.66 -12.06 19.13
N HIS A 84 6.88 -10.86 19.69
CA HIS A 84 6.99 -10.66 21.14
C HIS A 84 5.71 -11.07 21.86
N TYR A 85 4.54 -10.68 21.32
CA TYR A 85 3.22 -11.00 21.89
C TYR A 85 3.04 -12.51 22.12
N ALA A 86 3.18 -13.32 21.07
CA ALA A 86 2.94 -14.77 21.13
C ALA A 86 3.85 -15.50 22.14
N PHE A 87 5.05 -14.97 22.39
CA PHE A 87 5.93 -15.45 23.44
C PHE A 87 5.52 -14.91 24.82
N ALA A 88 5.29 -13.61 24.92
CA ALA A 88 5.03 -12.92 26.17
C ALA A 88 3.74 -13.40 26.85
N VAL A 89 2.62 -13.49 26.12
CA VAL A 89 1.33 -13.87 26.73
C VAL A 89 1.21 -15.33 27.13
N LYS A 90 2.21 -16.13 26.77
CA LYS A 90 2.28 -17.55 27.14
C LYS A 90 3.33 -17.83 28.21
N TYR A 91 4.40 -17.03 28.29
CA TYR A 91 5.59 -17.38 29.07
C TYR A 91 6.13 -16.26 29.97
N LEU A 92 5.66 -15.02 29.84
CA LEU A 92 6.16 -13.88 30.62
C LEU A 92 5.05 -13.27 31.47
N GLU A 93 5.18 -13.34 32.78
CA GLU A 93 4.42 -12.45 33.68
C GLU A 93 4.94 -11.01 33.52
N PRO A 94 4.06 -9.99 33.46
CA PRO A 94 2.62 -10.02 33.77
C PRO A 94 1.70 -10.26 32.55
N PHE A 95 2.24 -10.61 31.38
CA PHE A 95 1.49 -10.60 30.12
C PHE A 95 0.61 -11.83 29.88
N ILE A 96 0.68 -12.84 30.75
CA ILE A 96 -0.02 -14.10 30.54
C ILE A 96 -1.54 -13.87 30.40
N GLY A 97 -2.09 -14.27 29.26
CA GLY A 97 -3.51 -14.17 28.96
C GLY A 97 -4.02 -12.78 28.53
N MET A 98 -3.15 -11.79 28.34
CA MET A 98 -3.56 -10.47 27.80
C MET A 98 -4.01 -10.57 26.34
N SER A 99 -4.96 -9.71 25.95
CA SER A 99 -5.26 -9.46 24.54
C SER A 99 -4.11 -8.68 23.86
N VAL A 100 -4.14 -8.60 22.52
CA VAL A 100 -3.16 -7.83 21.74
C VAL A 100 -3.22 -6.35 22.12
N GLN A 101 -4.41 -5.79 22.27
CA GLN A 101 -4.63 -4.38 22.66
C GLN A 101 -4.04 -4.08 24.03
N GLN A 102 -4.32 -4.95 25.02
CA GLN A 102 -3.78 -4.82 26.37
C GLN A 102 -2.25 -4.94 26.39
N PHE A 103 -1.69 -5.89 25.64
CA PHE A 103 -0.24 -6.06 25.53
C PHE A 103 0.43 -4.86 24.85
N ASN A 104 -0.15 -4.35 23.76
CA ASN A 104 0.37 -3.18 23.05
C ASN A 104 0.35 -1.93 23.93
N ALA A 105 -0.76 -1.69 24.66
CA ALA A 105 -0.88 -0.57 25.59
C ALA A 105 0.27 -0.53 26.61
N VAL A 106 0.71 -1.68 27.11
CA VAL A 106 1.76 -1.77 28.15
C VAL A 106 3.17 -2.03 27.61
N THR A 107 3.38 -2.07 26.29
CA THR A 107 4.71 -2.33 25.70
C THR A 107 5.11 -1.32 24.62
N LEU A 108 4.16 -0.77 23.87
CA LEU A 108 4.41 0.12 22.73
C LEU A 108 4.22 1.60 23.04
N PHE A 109 3.65 1.97 24.18
CA PHE A 109 3.42 3.35 24.58
C PHE A 109 4.20 3.69 25.86
N ARG A 110 4.47 4.97 26.08
CA ARG A 110 5.18 5.47 27.27
C ARG A 110 4.39 5.18 28.55
N ASP A 111 3.08 5.36 28.52
CA ASP A 111 2.24 5.29 29.72
C ASP A 111 2.06 3.85 30.19
N ASN A 112 2.26 3.62 31.49
CA ASN A 112 2.15 2.31 32.13
C ASN A 112 3.03 1.19 31.51
N GLN A 113 4.13 1.56 30.84
CA GLN A 113 5.01 0.60 30.16
C GLN A 113 5.58 -0.44 31.13
N LYS A 114 5.31 -1.73 30.86
CA LYS A 114 5.76 -2.87 31.69
C LYS A 114 6.92 -3.66 31.08
N ALA A 115 7.17 -3.51 29.79
CA ALA A 115 8.35 -4.08 29.15
C ALA A 115 8.79 -3.25 27.94
N VAL A 116 10.09 -3.36 27.62
CA VAL A 116 10.66 -2.89 26.37
C VAL A 116 10.87 -4.06 25.43
N LEU A 117 10.36 -3.91 24.22
CA LEU A 117 10.53 -4.88 23.15
C LEU A 117 11.69 -4.48 22.27
N GLY A 118 12.47 -5.46 21.82
CA GLY A 118 13.55 -5.21 20.89
C GLY A 118 14.04 -6.43 20.15
N THR A 119 14.98 -6.20 19.25
CA THR A 119 15.53 -7.22 18.36
C THR A 119 17.03 -7.03 18.21
N VAL A 120 17.79 -8.12 18.30
CA VAL A 120 19.19 -8.17 17.84
C VAL A 120 19.20 -8.66 16.41
N ILE A 121 19.73 -7.86 15.49
CA ILE A 121 19.72 -8.09 14.05
C ILE A 121 21.13 -8.45 13.59
N PHE A 122 21.28 -9.62 13.01
CA PHE A 122 22.51 -10.19 12.49
C PHE A 122 22.62 -9.97 10.98
N PRO A 123 23.84 -9.80 10.46
CA PRO A 123 24.07 -9.63 9.03
C PRO A 123 23.82 -10.94 8.27
N PRO A 124 23.64 -10.87 6.94
CA PRO A 124 23.60 -12.05 6.09
C PRO A 124 24.85 -12.93 6.26
N THR A 125 24.70 -14.25 6.06
CA THR A 125 25.82 -15.21 6.02
C THR A 125 26.08 -15.71 4.61
N SER A 126 27.28 -16.22 4.33
CA SER A 126 27.60 -16.98 3.12
C SER A 126 28.30 -18.30 3.44
N GLY A 127 28.23 -19.26 2.50
CA GLY A 127 28.94 -20.54 2.57
C GLY A 127 28.33 -21.60 3.50
N THR A 128 29.02 -22.73 3.62
CA THR A 128 28.69 -23.81 4.56
C THR A 128 29.98 -24.32 5.20
N PRO A 129 30.19 -24.14 6.52
CA PRO A 129 29.26 -23.56 7.51
C PRO A 129 29.04 -22.03 7.33
N PRO A 130 27.94 -21.46 7.86
CA PRO A 130 27.60 -20.05 7.70
C PRO A 130 28.69 -19.13 8.27
N GLN A 131 29.25 -18.25 7.44
CA GLN A 131 30.15 -17.18 7.87
C GLN A 131 29.44 -15.84 7.75
N ALA A 132 29.49 -15.00 8.79
CA ALA A 132 28.93 -13.65 8.70
C ALA A 132 29.67 -12.86 7.63
N GLN A 133 28.92 -12.20 6.75
CA GLN A 133 29.49 -11.34 5.71
C GLN A 133 30.03 -10.02 6.28
N PHE A 134 29.60 -9.65 7.48
CA PHE A 134 29.99 -8.42 8.17
C PHE A 134 30.29 -8.70 9.65
N ASN A 135 31.29 -8.02 10.22
CA ASN A 135 31.67 -8.12 11.64
C ASN A 135 30.90 -7.09 12.50
N GLU A 136 29.60 -6.98 12.29
CA GLU A 136 28.73 -6.07 13.03
C GLU A 136 27.33 -6.69 13.22
N TYR A 137 26.57 -6.21 14.21
CA TYR A 137 25.16 -6.54 14.40
C TYR A 137 24.40 -5.32 14.94
N GLY A 138 23.10 -5.23 14.64
CA GLY A 138 22.20 -4.18 15.12
C GLY A 138 21.46 -4.60 16.40
N ILE A 139 21.17 -3.63 17.27
CA ILE A 139 20.21 -3.76 18.37
C ILE A 139 19.14 -2.70 18.14
N GLN A 140 17.89 -3.13 18.06
CA GLN A 140 16.73 -2.28 17.82
C GLN A 140 15.78 -2.33 19.02
N PHE A 141 15.17 -1.20 19.36
CA PHE A 141 14.15 -1.05 20.41
C PHE A 141 12.87 -0.51 19.80
N VAL A 142 11.71 -0.95 20.33
CA VAL A 142 10.40 -0.61 19.77
C VAL A 142 9.58 0.17 20.81
N ARG A 143 9.00 1.29 20.37
CA ARG A 143 7.96 2.09 21.03
C ARG A 143 7.41 3.12 20.03
N GLN A 144 6.14 3.49 20.16
CA GLN A 144 5.50 4.56 19.39
C GLN A 144 6.07 5.93 19.76
N ASP A 145 6.29 6.20 21.05
CA ASP A 145 6.96 7.42 21.50
C ASP A 145 8.50 7.25 21.47
N PRO A 146 9.29 8.26 21.08
CA PRO A 146 10.74 8.21 21.20
C PRO A 146 11.22 7.98 22.64
N TYR A 147 12.15 7.03 22.86
CA TYR A 147 12.83 6.84 24.15
C TYR A 147 13.80 7.99 24.43
N GLU A 148 14.02 8.31 25.71
CA GLU A 148 15.06 9.25 26.09
C GLU A 148 16.44 8.62 25.87
N ARG A 149 17.44 9.42 25.46
CA ARG A 149 18.77 8.92 25.07
C ARG A 149 19.49 8.13 26.17
N GLU A 150 19.32 8.50 27.44
CA GLU A 150 19.90 7.76 28.56
C GLU A 150 19.26 6.37 28.71
N GLN A 151 17.95 6.24 28.43
CA GLN A 151 17.26 4.95 28.45
C GLN A 151 17.82 4.04 27.35
N ILE A 152 18.00 4.56 26.13
CA ILE A 152 18.62 3.81 25.04
C ILE A 152 20.03 3.35 25.41
N ARG A 153 20.87 4.22 25.97
CA ARG A 153 22.24 3.86 26.41
C ARG A 153 22.20 2.66 27.37
N ASP A 154 21.34 2.72 28.37
CA ASP A 154 21.30 1.70 29.43
C ASP A 154 20.76 0.36 28.90
N MET A 155 19.70 0.40 28.10
CA MET A 155 19.13 -0.81 27.47
C MET A 155 20.07 -1.41 26.41
N PHE A 156 20.72 -0.57 25.61
CA PHE A 156 21.70 -1.00 24.61
C PHE A 156 22.86 -1.74 25.27
N ASN A 157 23.43 -1.18 26.34
CA ASN A 157 24.52 -1.82 27.07
C ASN A 157 24.07 -3.10 27.78
N LEU A 158 22.85 -3.15 28.31
CA LEU A 158 22.27 -4.36 28.91
C LEU A 158 22.17 -5.49 27.87
N VAL A 159 21.63 -5.21 26.69
CA VAL A 159 21.47 -6.22 25.63
C VAL A 159 22.83 -6.63 25.08
N ARG A 160 23.72 -5.67 24.79
CA ARG A 160 25.09 -5.92 24.31
C ARG A 160 25.88 -6.82 25.26
N ALA A 161 25.80 -6.59 26.57
CA ALA A 161 26.49 -7.40 27.57
C ALA A 161 26.01 -8.87 27.61
N SER A 162 24.82 -9.14 27.07
CA SER A 162 24.21 -10.48 26.99
C SER A 162 24.41 -11.17 25.64
N ILE A 163 25.24 -10.60 24.76
CA ILE A 163 25.62 -11.20 23.48
C ILE A 163 27.08 -11.62 23.53
N ALA A 164 27.35 -12.92 23.41
CA ALA A 164 28.70 -13.45 23.26
C ALA A 164 29.18 -13.24 21.82
N ALA A 165 30.05 -12.25 21.63
CA ALA A 165 30.66 -11.92 20.34
C ALA A 165 32.19 -11.74 20.49
N PRO A 166 32.99 -12.05 19.45
CA PRO A 166 34.41 -11.73 19.41
C PRO A 166 34.68 -10.22 19.64
N PRO A 167 35.82 -9.82 20.24
CA PRO A 167 36.13 -8.42 20.56
C PRO A 167 36.08 -7.46 19.36
N GLU A 168 36.32 -7.97 18.15
CA GLU A 168 36.31 -7.23 16.89
C GLU A 168 34.92 -6.98 16.31
N VAL A 169 33.86 -7.59 16.86
CA VAL A 169 32.49 -7.44 16.37
C VAL A 169 31.83 -6.19 16.97
N GLN A 170 31.33 -5.31 16.10
CA GLN A 170 30.68 -4.06 16.52
C GLN A 170 29.18 -4.23 16.75
N ALA A 171 28.68 -3.71 17.87
CA ALA A 171 27.24 -3.56 18.12
C ALA A 171 26.81 -2.15 17.69
N LEU A 172 25.71 -2.05 16.93
CA LEU A 172 25.16 -0.80 16.41
C LEU A 172 23.74 -0.59 16.93
N TYR A 173 23.35 0.64 17.25
CA TYR A 173 21.95 0.98 17.55
C TYR A 173 21.19 1.20 16.25
N PHE A 174 20.16 0.39 16.01
CA PHE A 174 19.29 0.47 14.83
C PHE A 174 17.93 1.05 15.25
N PRO A 175 17.73 2.39 15.16
CA PRO A 175 16.45 2.99 15.50
C PRO A 175 15.32 2.49 14.58
N THR A 176 14.09 2.40 15.09
CA THR A 176 12.89 2.26 14.25
C THR A 176 12.49 3.62 13.67
N TYR A 177 11.52 3.66 12.76
CA TYR A 177 11.02 4.90 12.16
C TYR A 177 10.63 5.93 13.23
N GLU A 178 9.86 5.51 14.24
CA GLU A 178 9.37 6.34 15.34
C GLU A 178 10.53 6.86 16.22
N GLN A 179 11.66 6.15 16.27
CA GLN A 179 12.83 6.50 17.07
C GLN A 179 13.89 7.29 16.27
N GLN A 180 13.79 7.31 14.94
CA GLN A 180 14.84 7.75 14.02
C GLN A 180 15.26 9.20 14.27
N SER A 181 14.30 10.13 14.33
CA SER A 181 14.59 11.56 14.50
C SER A 181 15.26 11.88 15.84
N ALA A 182 14.76 11.29 16.94
CA ALA A 182 15.35 11.45 18.27
C ALA A 182 16.75 10.84 18.35
N ALA A 183 16.96 9.65 17.80
CA ALA A 183 18.26 8.99 17.76
C ALA A 183 19.30 9.82 16.99
N GLU A 184 18.91 10.38 15.84
CA GLU A 184 19.78 11.18 14.99
C GLU A 184 20.19 12.50 15.68
N LYS A 185 19.24 13.14 16.37
CA LYS A 185 19.49 14.35 17.16
C LYS A 185 20.55 14.15 18.25
N ASP A 186 20.59 12.96 18.86
CA ASP A 186 21.53 12.61 19.93
C ASP A 186 22.75 11.78 19.44
N ARG A 187 23.00 11.71 18.12
CA ARG A 187 24.07 10.90 17.52
C ARG A 187 25.45 11.13 18.17
N GLU A 188 25.90 12.39 18.25
CA GLU A 188 27.22 12.72 18.84
C GLU A 188 27.33 12.27 20.29
N TRP A 189 26.21 12.36 21.03
CA TRP A 189 26.15 11.91 22.41
C TRP A 189 26.28 10.38 22.49
N PHE A 190 25.52 9.62 21.67
CA PHE A 190 25.64 8.17 21.61
C PHE A 190 27.06 7.72 21.22
N GLU A 191 27.68 8.39 20.25
CA GLU A 191 29.06 8.11 19.83
C GLU A 191 30.06 8.33 20.99
N SER A 192 29.87 9.39 21.79
CA SER A 192 30.67 9.62 23.01
C SER A 192 30.52 8.51 24.05
N GLN A 193 29.40 7.79 24.05
CA GLN A 193 29.12 6.64 24.90
C GLN A 193 29.56 5.31 24.26
N GLY A 194 30.16 5.34 23.07
CA GLY A 194 30.60 4.15 22.33
C GLY A 194 29.46 3.38 21.66
N ILE A 195 28.35 4.05 21.33
CA ILE A 195 27.18 3.49 20.64
C ILE A 195 27.07 4.17 19.28
N SER A 196 27.30 3.43 18.19
CA SER A 196 27.17 3.95 16.83
C SER A 196 25.79 3.61 16.25
N LEU A 197 25.18 4.55 15.53
CA LEU A 197 23.92 4.32 14.84
C LEU A 197 24.13 3.56 13.51
N GLY A 198 23.14 2.78 13.10
CA GLY A 198 23.15 2.10 11.79
C GLY A 198 21.77 1.60 11.38
N SER A 199 21.70 0.93 10.23
CA SER A 199 20.49 0.26 9.75
C SER A 199 20.84 -0.94 8.87
N THR A 200 19.84 -1.71 8.46
CA THR A 200 20.02 -2.84 7.53
C THR A 200 20.44 -2.41 6.13
N ALA A 201 20.30 -1.14 5.75
CA ALA A 201 20.77 -0.61 4.47
C ALA A 201 22.28 -0.83 4.28
N ARG A 202 23.03 -0.89 5.38
CA ARG A 202 24.46 -1.24 5.42
C ARG A 202 24.77 -2.61 4.81
N TRP A 203 23.77 -3.48 4.70
CA TRP A 203 23.89 -4.85 4.19
C TRP A 203 23.09 -5.09 2.90
N ALA A 204 22.34 -4.10 2.41
CA ALA A 204 21.52 -4.23 1.20
C ALA A 204 22.40 -4.33 -0.07
N LYS A 205 21.92 -5.09 -1.07
CA LYS A 205 22.51 -5.15 -2.41
C LYS A 205 21.58 -4.50 -3.42
N GLY A 206 21.65 -3.18 -3.57
CA GLY A 206 20.87 -2.44 -4.57
C GLY A 206 19.45 -2.04 -4.12
N ASN A 207 18.71 -1.38 -5.02
CA ASN A 207 17.34 -0.87 -4.77
C ASN A 207 16.28 -1.99 -4.69
N THR A 208 15.09 -1.66 -4.21
CA THR A 208 13.97 -2.62 -4.07
C THR A 208 12.70 -2.12 -4.79
N CYS A 209 12.17 -2.89 -5.75
CA CYS A 209 10.92 -2.58 -6.45
C CYS A 209 9.73 -3.19 -5.71
N TYR A 210 8.78 -2.34 -5.29
CA TYR A 210 7.52 -2.79 -4.69
C TYR A 210 6.40 -2.83 -5.73
N SER A 211 6.41 -1.92 -6.70
CA SER A 211 5.47 -1.91 -7.82
C SER A 211 6.19 -1.48 -9.09
N GLN A 212 6.03 -2.26 -10.16
CA GLN A 212 6.59 -1.93 -11.47
C GLN A 212 5.69 -0.93 -12.18
N GLY A 213 6.29 -0.07 -13.01
CA GLY A 213 5.53 0.89 -13.79
C GLY A 213 6.37 2.07 -14.26
N TRP A 214 5.67 3.10 -14.72
CA TRP A 214 6.27 4.36 -15.15
C TRP A 214 5.35 5.55 -14.83
N ALA A 215 5.92 6.74 -14.73
CA ALA A 215 5.24 7.98 -14.40
C ALA A 215 5.90 9.16 -15.12
N LEU A 216 5.12 10.22 -15.36
CA LEU A 216 5.59 11.53 -15.79
C LEU A 216 4.93 12.58 -14.90
N GLY A 217 5.72 13.34 -14.14
CA GLY A 217 5.19 14.26 -13.14
C GLY A 217 6.29 15.11 -12.48
N MET A 218 5.90 16.07 -11.65
CA MET A 218 6.85 16.82 -10.83
C MET A 218 7.33 15.95 -9.67
N LEU A 219 8.64 15.81 -9.50
CA LEU A 219 9.18 15.14 -8.32
C LEU A 219 9.14 16.09 -7.11
N LYS A 220 8.41 15.72 -6.06
CA LYS A 220 8.28 16.52 -4.83
C LYS A 220 8.74 15.72 -3.63
N PHE A 221 9.60 16.33 -2.82
CA PHE A 221 9.93 15.79 -1.52
C PHE A 221 8.87 16.20 -0.50
N VAL A 222 8.26 15.23 0.17
CA VAL A 222 7.35 15.47 1.29
C VAL A 222 7.73 14.50 2.42
N PRO A 223 8.00 14.98 3.65
CA PRO A 223 8.21 14.11 4.80
C PRO A 223 7.02 13.18 5.02
N ALA A 224 7.27 11.94 5.44
CA ALA A 224 6.23 10.92 5.56
C ALA A 224 5.03 11.34 6.43
N GLY A 225 5.27 12.09 7.52
CA GLY A 225 4.23 12.59 8.41
C GLY A 225 3.44 13.80 7.89
N GLU A 226 3.81 14.37 6.74
CA GLU A 226 3.17 15.56 6.15
C GLU A 226 2.45 15.25 4.83
N ILE A 227 2.49 13.99 4.36
CA ILE A 227 1.94 13.59 3.05
C ILE A 227 0.46 13.97 2.92
N ASP A 228 -0.37 13.61 3.90
CA ASP A 228 -1.81 13.88 3.84
C ASP A 228 -2.09 15.39 3.87
N THR A 229 -1.42 16.14 4.74
CA THR A 229 -1.55 17.60 4.81
C THR A 229 -1.11 18.27 3.50
N ALA A 230 0.00 17.81 2.90
CA ALA A 230 0.49 18.33 1.63
C ALA A 230 -0.50 18.03 0.49
N TYR A 231 -1.13 16.86 0.50
CA TYR A 231 -2.12 16.48 -0.51
C TYR A 231 -3.38 17.33 -0.42
N HIS A 232 -3.97 17.44 0.77
CA HIS A 232 -5.20 18.20 0.98
C HIS A 232 -5.00 19.71 0.80
N SER A 233 -3.81 20.24 1.06
CA SER A 233 -3.48 21.66 0.79
C SER A 233 -3.13 21.94 -0.68
N GLY A 234 -3.09 20.92 -1.53
CA GLY A 234 -2.70 21.03 -2.95
C GLY A 234 -1.19 21.22 -3.19
N GLN A 235 -0.37 21.17 -2.13
CA GLN A 235 1.09 21.18 -2.27
C GLN A 235 1.61 19.91 -2.94
N LEU A 236 0.91 18.79 -2.77
CA LEU A 236 1.12 17.52 -3.46
C LEU A 236 -0.14 17.18 -4.26
N ALA A 237 -0.01 16.87 -5.54
CA ALA A 237 -1.14 16.62 -6.45
C ALA A 237 -1.12 15.20 -7.01
N PRO A 238 -2.26 14.66 -7.50
CA PRO A 238 -2.34 13.30 -8.05
C PRO A 238 -1.39 13.00 -9.22
N ASN A 239 -0.94 14.03 -9.94
CA ASN A 239 -0.02 13.91 -11.07
C ASN A 239 1.46 14.09 -10.66
N ASP A 240 1.75 14.28 -9.38
CA ASP A 240 3.12 14.41 -8.87
C ASP A 240 3.74 13.04 -8.56
N ILE A 241 5.07 13.00 -8.55
CA ILE A 241 5.86 11.86 -8.09
C ILE A 241 6.36 12.21 -6.70
N LEU A 242 6.01 11.40 -5.69
CA LEU A 242 6.42 11.60 -4.32
C LEU A 242 7.81 11.01 -4.09
N LEU A 243 8.71 11.82 -3.53
CA LEU A 243 9.92 11.39 -2.84
C LEU A 243 9.70 11.57 -1.33
N THR A 244 9.93 10.54 -0.53
CA THR A 244 9.69 10.59 0.93
C THR A 244 10.78 9.89 1.73
N ASP A 245 10.96 10.31 2.97
CA ASP A 245 11.90 9.72 3.94
C ASP A 245 11.33 8.49 4.66
N GLY A 246 10.06 8.18 4.46
CA GLY A 246 9.36 7.01 5.01
C GLY A 246 8.06 6.70 4.28
N ILE A 247 7.50 5.52 4.53
CA ILE A 247 6.20 5.13 3.96
C ILE A 247 5.20 4.95 5.11
N PRO A 248 4.21 5.86 5.25
CA PRO A 248 3.13 5.69 6.22
C PRO A 248 2.21 4.51 5.86
N ALA A 249 1.22 4.24 6.70
CA ALA A 249 0.27 3.13 6.48
C ALA A 249 -0.53 3.31 5.18
N GLU A 250 -0.85 4.54 4.82
CA GLU A 250 -1.59 4.91 3.60
C GLU A 250 -0.91 6.09 2.90
N VAL A 251 -1.02 6.12 1.58
CA VAL A 251 -0.52 7.21 0.74
C VAL A 251 -1.63 7.51 -0.28
N PRO A 252 -1.97 8.79 -0.50
CA PRO A 252 -2.99 9.17 -1.49
C PRO A 252 -2.57 8.76 -2.91
N PHE A 253 -3.51 8.78 -3.86
CA PHE A 253 -3.17 8.47 -5.25
C PHE A 253 -2.20 9.52 -5.83
N LEU A 254 -1.08 9.03 -6.38
CA LEU A 254 0.01 9.81 -6.95
C LEU A 254 0.51 9.15 -8.24
N ALA A 255 1.23 9.90 -9.08
CA ALA A 255 1.75 9.37 -10.34
C ALA A 255 2.87 8.34 -10.12
N GLY A 256 3.67 8.49 -9.05
CA GLY A 256 4.78 7.60 -8.70
C GLY A 256 5.22 7.79 -7.24
N ILE A 257 5.84 6.76 -6.65
CA ILE A 257 6.32 6.77 -5.25
C ILE A 257 7.79 6.34 -5.19
N VAL A 258 8.62 7.15 -4.55
CA VAL A 258 10.04 6.89 -4.31
C VAL A 258 10.32 7.07 -2.81
N SER A 259 10.85 6.05 -2.17
CA SER A 259 11.16 6.07 -0.74
C SER A 259 12.67 5.99 -0.49
N LEU A 260 13.14 6.78 0.47
CA LEU A 260 14.51 6.68 1.01
C LEU A 260 14.62 5.65 2.16
N ALA A 261 13.49 5.09 2.59
CA ALA A 261 13.41 4.01 3.58
C ALA A 261 12.70 2.76 3.02
N PRO A 262 13.05 1.56 3.47
CA PRO A 262 12.39 0.33 3.02
C PRO A 262 10.93 0.24 3.48
N SER A 263 10.08 -0.35 2.63
CA SER A 263 8.71 -0.80 2.93
C SER A 263 8.58 -2.33 2.79
N THR A 264 7.38 -2.88 2.97
CA THR A 264 7.09 -4.31 2.76
C THR A 264 6.37 -4.53 1.43
N PRO A 265 6.68 -5.60 0.65
CA PRO A 265 6.06 -5.84 -0.67
C PRO A 265 4.54 -6.07 -0.69
N ASN A 266 3.94 -6.26 0.49
CA ASN A 266 2.50 -6.46 0.68
C ASN A 266 1.86 -5.30 1.46
N SER A 267 2.55 -4.17 1.65
CA SER A 267 1.92 -3.00 2.26
C SER A 267 0.72 -2.56 1.40
N HIS A 268 -0.28 -1.95 2.03
CA HIS A 268 -1.45 -1.40 1.33
C HIS A 268 -1.03 -0.49 0.17
N VAL A 269 -0.04 0.38 0.44
CA VAL A 269 0.60 1.24 -0.56
C VAL A 269 1.17 0.45 -1.75
N ALA A 270 1.88 -0.66 -1.51
CA ALA A 270 2.43 -1.49 -2.57
C ALA A 270 1.36 -2.24 -3.39
N ILE A 271 0.29 -2.71 -2.75
CA ILE A 271 -0.81 -3.42 -3.41
C ILE A 271 -1.62 -2.45 -4.28
N LEU A 272 -1.94 -1.27 -3.75
CA LEU A 272 -2.62 -0.21 -4.50
C LEU A 272 -1.75 0.26 -5.67
N ALA A 273 -0.45 0.50 -5.44
CA ALA A 273 0.47 0.91 -6.49
C ALA A 273 0.51 -0.09 -7.65
N LYS A 274 0.52 -1.40 -7.36
CA LYS A 274 0.42 -2.45 -8.40
C LYS A 274 -0.90 -2.40 -9.15
N SER A 275 -2.01 -2.23 -8.44
CA SER A 275 -3.36 -2.17 -9.01
C SER A 275 -3.51 -0.99 -9.98
N TYR A 276 -2.84 0.13 -9.68
CA TYR A 276 -2.86 1.34 -10.51
C TYR A 276 -1.69 1.44 -11.51
N ALA A 277 -0.79 0.46 -11.54
CA ALA A 277 0.48 0.52 -12.28
C ALA A 277 1.29 1.80 -11.97
N VAL A 278 1.24 2.24 -10.72
CA VAL A 278 2.05 3.33 -10.16
C VAL A 278 3.40 2.72 -9.78
N PRO A 279 4.53 3.23 -10.32
CA PRO A 279 5.85 2.74 -9.93
C PRO A 279 6.15 3.08 -8.47
N PHE A 280 6.66 2.11 -7.72
CA PHE A 280 7.02 2.28 -6.31
C PHE A 280 8.34 1.57 -5.99
N VAL A 281 9.35 2.33 -5.56
CA VAL A 281 10.69 1.82 -5.24
C VAL A 281 11.25 2.40 -3.93
N HIS A 282 12.02 1.59 -3.20
CA HIS A 282 12.98 2.05 -2.21
C HIS A 282 14.39 2.18 -2.82
N LEU A 283 14.96 3.38 -2.74
CA LEU A 283 16.31 3.70 -3.17
C LEU A 283 17.32 3.41 -2.05
N ALA A 284 17.91 2.22 -2.10
CA ALA A 284 18.97 1.82 -1.15
C ALA A 284 20.38 2.17 -1.64
N VAL A 285 20.54 2.47 -2.95
CA VAL A 285 21.81 2.89 -3.55
C VAL A 285 21.99 4.40 -3.34
N PRO A 286 23.09 4.86 -2.69
CA PRO A 286 23.30 6.28 -2.39
C PRO A 286 23.26 7.18 -3.62
N ASP A 287 23.90 6.77 -4.72
CA ASP A 287 23.96 7.57 -5.96
C ASP A 287 22.56 7.78 -6.57
N ASP A 288 21.68 6.77 -6.50
CA ASP A 288 20.31 6.87 -6.98
C ASP A 288 19.46 7.75 -6.07
N ALA A 289 19.64 7.63 -4.75
CA ALA A 289 18.98 8.48 -3.76
C ALA A 289 19.39 9.95 -3.90
N GLU A 290 20.68 10.23 -4.06
CA GLU A 290 21.21 11.58 -4.30
C GLU A 290 20.68 12.15 -5.62
N ARG A 291 20.69 11.34 -6.69
CA ARG A 291 20.11 11.74 -7.98
C ARG A 291 18.64 12.10 -7.86
N ALA A 292 17.84 11.31 -7.14
CA ALA A 292 16.43 11.63 -6.91
C ALA A 292 16.27 12.95 -6.14
N GLN A 293 17.07 13.17 -5.08
CA GLN A 293 17.05 14.41 -4.31
C GLN A 293 17.43 15.65 -5.15
N GLN A 294 18.42 15.54 -6.04
CA GLN A 294 18.82 16.62 -6.95
C GLN A 294 17.74 17.00 -7.96
N LEU A 295 16.83 16.07 -8.27
CA LEU A 295 15.72 16.26 -9.21
C LEU A 295 14.44 16.78 -8.54
N VAL A 296 14.44 17.01 -7.23
CA VAL A 296 13.26 17.58 -6.53
C VAL A 296 12.95 18.96 -7.11
N GLY A 297 11.69 19.17 -7.49
CA GLY A 297 11.23 20.36 -8.18
C GLY A 297 11.39 20.32 -9.71
N SER A 298 11.90 19.23 -10.28
CA SER A 298 11.92 19.00 -11.74
C SER A 298 10.78 18.09 -12.19
N ARG A 299 10.32 18.27 -13.43
CA ARG A 299 9.41 17.34 -14.11
C ARG A 299 10.23 16.17 -14.64
N ILE A 300 9.94 14.96 -14.20
CA ILE A 300 10.71 13.77 -14.58
C ILE A 300 9.86 12.69 -15.25
N ILE A 301 10.49 11.88 -16.10
CA ILE A 301 10.02 10.53 -16.41
C ILE A 301 10.66 9.59 -15.39
N TYR A 302 9.83 8.86 -14.67
CA TYR A 302 10.22 7.85 -13.69
C TYR A 302 9.78 6.47 -14.17
N SER A 303 10.65 5.47 -14.14
CA SER A 303 10.25 4.08 -14.36
C SER A 303 10.98 3.10 -13.45
N ALA A 304 10.31 2.00 -13.09
CA ALA A 304 10.86 0.96 -12.24
C ALA A 304 10.41 -0.44 -12.71
N TYR A 305 11.35 -1.35 -12.94
CA TYR A 305 11.08 -2.72 -13.40
C TYR A 305 12.07 -3.72 -12.80
N ASP A 306 11.62 -4.94 -12.51
CA ASP A 306 12.55 -6.03 -12.18
C ASP A 306 13.17 -6.58 -13.46
N ASP A 307 14.49 -6.77 -13.45
CA ASP A 307 15.21 -7.40 -14.54
C ASP A 307 15.15 -8.93 -14.45
N GLN A 308 15.56 -9.59 -15.54
CA GLN A 308 15.59 -11.06 -15.64
C GLN A 308 16.59 -11.75 -14.68
N TYR A 309 17.40 -10.99 -13.96
CA TYR A 309 18.41 -11.49 -13.01
C TYR A 309 18.06 -11.16 -11.55
N GLY A 310 16.90 -10.55 -11.30
CA GLY A 310 16.41 -10.19 -9.96
C GLY A 310 16.96 -8.88 -9.41
N ALA A 311 17.55 -8.03 -10.25
CA ALA A 311 17.90 -6.65 -9.91
C ALA A 311 16.81 -5.66 -10.35
N VAL A 312 16.80 -4.47 -9.77
CA VAL A 312 15.79 -3.43 -10.06
C VAL A 312 16.39 -2.40 -11.01
N ASP A 313 15.79 -2.24 -12.20
CA ASP A 313 16.10 -1.18 -13.15
C ASP A 313 15.26 0.07 -12.83
N ILE A 314 15.92 1.20 -12.60
CA ILE A 314 15.28 2.48 -12.27
C ILE A 314 15.76 3.55 -13.25
N LYS A 315 14.82 4.34 -13.75
CA LYS A 315 15.13 5.53 -14.55
C LYS A 315 14.50 6.76 -13.95
N LEU A 316 15.31 7.80 -13.84
CA LEU A 316 14.91 9.15 -13.43
C LEU A 316 15.48 10.12 -14.48
N ILE A 317 14.63 10.55 -15.41
CA ILE A 317 15.00 11.40 -16.54
C ILE A 317 14.39 12.78 -16.33
N ASP A 318 15.21 13.82 -16.16
CA ASP A 318 14.75 15.21 -16.16
C ASP A 318 14.23 15.57 -17.56
N THR A 319 13.00 16.10 -17.62
CA THR A 319 12.36 16.49 -18.89
C THR A 319 12.51 17.98 -19.20
N ASN A 320 13.10 18.76 -18.30
CA ASN A 320 13.34 20.19 -18.49
C ASN A 320 14.21 20.42 -19.73
N GLY A 321 13.68 21.18 -20.70
CA GLY A 321 14.36 21.44 -21.97
C GLY A 321 14.40 20.26 -22.95
N LEU A 322 13.91 19.06 -22.56
CA LEU A 322 13.78 17.90 -23.46
C LEU A 322 12.39 17.80 -24.08
N LEU A 323 11.34 18.14 -23.31
CA LEU A 323 9.95 17.98 -23.72
C LEU A 323 9.18 19.30 -23.59
N ASP A 324 8.46 19.67 -24.66
CA ASP A 324 7.44 20.72 -24.62
C ASP A 324 6.11 20.19 -24.06
N ASP A 325 5.19 21.10 -23.73
CA ASP A 325 3.91 20.71 -23.09
C ASP A 325 3.00 19.89 -24.01
N ALA A 326 3.12 20.08 -25.33
CA ALA A 326 2.39 19.27 -26.31
C ALA A 326 2.87 17.81 -26.30
N THR A 327 4.18 17.60 -26.23
CA THR A 327 4.79 16.27 -26.13
C THR A 327 4.48 15.61 -24.79
N VAL A 328 4.51 16.38 -23.69
CA VAL A 328 4.10 15.90 -22.37
C VAL A 328 2.66 15.42 -22.38
N ALA A 329 1.74 16.16 -23.00
CA ALA A 329 0.35 15.74 -23.13
C ALA A 329 0.21 14.43 -23.93
N GLN A 330 0.99 14.25 -25.02
CA GLN A 330 1.01 12.99 -25.78
C GLN A 330 1.51 11.81 -24.94
N ILE A 331 2.57 12.01 -24.14
CA ILE A 331 3.10 10.96 -23.26
C ILE A 331 2.09 10.64 -22.15
N LEU A 332 1.50 11.65 -21.50
CA LEU A 332 0.48 11.45 -20.47
C LEU A 332 -0.76 10.71 -21.01
N ASP A 333 -1.10 10.87 -22.29
CA ASP A 333 -2.19 10.13 -22.92
C ASP A 333 -1.95 8.61 -22.93
N LEU A 334 -0.68 8.16 -22.96
CA LEU A 334 -0.32 6.74 -22.80
C LEU A 334 -0.65 6.19 -21.40
N LYS A 335 -0.79 7.08 -20.41
CA LYS A 335 -1.20 6.72 -19.04
C LYS A 335 -2.72 6.84 -18.83
N ARG A 336 -3.47 7.36 -19.81
CA ARG A 336 -4.92 7.53 -19.69
C ARG A 336 -5.58 6.16 -19.47
N PRO A 337 -6.39 5.99 -18.40
CA PRO A 337 -7.11 4.74 -18.18
C PRO A 337 -8.05 4.48 -19.36
N ALA A 338 -8.32 3.21 -19.65
CA ALA A 338 -9.38 2.87 -20.60
C ALA A 338 -10.73 3.39 -20.04
N ALA A 339 -11.62 3.81 -20.95
CA ALA A 339 -13.00 4.10 -20.57
C ALA A 339 -13.62 2.84 -19.97
N LEU A 340 -14.34 2.99 -18.85
CA LEU A 340 -15.01 1.87 -18.20
C LEU A 340 -16.24 1.46 -18.98
N SER A 341 -16.37 0.16 -19.28
CA SER A 341 -17.64 -0.39 -19.75
C SER A 341 -18.58 -0.67 -18.58
N ILE A 342 -19.28 0.36 -18.10
CA ILE A 342 -20.21 0.24 -16.98
C ILE A 342 -21.59 -0.21 -17.47
N SER A 343 -22.18 -1.20 -16.80
CA SER A 343 -23.61 -1.48 -16.91
C SER A 343 -24.36 -0.56 -15.93
N PRO A 344 -25.19 0.40 -16.40
CA PRO A 344 -25.90 1.30 -15.51
C PRO A 344 -26.79 0.54 -14.52
N MET A 345 -26.99 1.12 -13.34
CA MET A 345 -27.94 0.57 -12.37
C MET A 345 -29.34 0.41 -13.01
N VAL A 346 -29.97 -0.72 -12.72
CA VAL A 346 -31.35 -1.01 -13.14
C VAL A 346 -32.14 -1.45 -11.91
N PRO A 347 -33.36 -0.92 -11.70
CA PRO A 347 -34.26 -1.41 -10.66
C PRO A 347 -34.44 -2.93 -10.73
N TYR A 348 -34.33 -3.61 -9.59
CA TYR A 348 -34.67 -5.02 -9.49
C TYR A 348 -36.18 -5.19 -9.27
N GLY A 349 -36.80 -4.26 -8.54
CA GLY A 349 -38.22 -4.26 -8.18
C GLY A 349 -38.50 -4.83 -6.78
N ALA A 350 -37.46 -5.12 -6.00
CA ALA A 350 -37.55 -5.52 -4.60
C ALA A 350 -36.29 -5.07 -3.84
N MET A 351 -36.40 -4.90 -2.51
CA MET A 351 -35.29 -4.42 -1.67
C MET A 351 -34.14 -5.40 -1.54
N GLY A 352 -34.38 -6.70 -1.72
CA GLY A 352 -33.33 -7.69 -1.78
C GLY A 352 -33.78 -9.05 -2.30
N ALA A 353 -32.80 -9.92 -2.56
CA ALA A 353 -33.00 -11.28 -3.06
C ALA A 353 -31.89 -12.22 -2.54
N SER A 354 -32.13 -13.54 -2.57
CA SER A 354 -31.05 -14.53 -2.34
C SER A 354 -29.96 -14.37 -3.39
N THR A 355 -28.69 -14.58 -2.99
CA THR A 355 -27.60 -14.69 -3.97
C THR A 355 -27.61 -16.01 -4.72
N ASP A 356 -28.34 -17.02 -4.24
CA ASP A 356 -28.50 -18.30 -4.93
C ASP A 356 -29.15 -18.08 -6.31
N GLY A 357 -28.40 -18.40 -7.37
CA GLY A 357 -28.86 -18.26 -8.76
C GLY A 357 -28.49 -16.94 -9.43
N LEU A 358 -27.92 -15.97 -8.70
CA LEU A 358 -27.33 -14.78 -9.32
C LEU A 358 -26.12 -15.15 -10.19
N ILE A 359 -25.92 -14.37 -11.25
CA ILE A 359 -24.76 -14.47 -12.15
C ILE A 359 -24.11 -13.08 -12.29
N PRO A 360 -22.86 -12.99 -12.80
CA PRO A 360 -22.17 -11.69 -12.94
C PRO A 360 -22.97 -10.61 -13.70
N ALA A 361 -23.83 -11.00 -14.64
CA ALA A 361 -24.69 -10.07 -15.39
C ALA A 361 -25.77 -9.37 -14.53
N ASP A 362 -26.09 -9.90 -13.35
CA ASP A 362 -27.02 -9.31 -12.40
C ASP A 362 -26.38 -8.16 -11.60
N GLY A 363 -25.09 -7.87 -11.80
CA GLY A 363 -24.39 -6.76 -11.16
C GLY A 363 -25.02 -5.39 -11.43
N LYS A 364 -25.80 -5.24 -12.50
CA LYS A 364 -26.61 -4.03 -12.76
C LYS A 364 -27.74 -3.81 -11.74
N HIS A 365 -28.12 -4.83 -10.97
CA HIS A 365 -29.17 -4.78 -9.95
C HIS A 365 -28.62 -4.77 -8.51
N PHE A 366 -27.49 -5.45 -8.31
CA PHE A 366 -26.96 -5.76 -6.98
C PHE A 366 -25.46 -5.44 -6.80
N GLY A 367 -24.80 -4.90 -7.82
CA GLY A 367 -23.35 -4.70 -7.85
C GLY A 367 -22.53 -5.99 -8.03
N GLY A 368 -21.24 -5.82 -8.28
CA GLY A 368 -20.31 -6.88 -8.66
C GLY A 368 -20.13 -7.96 -7.60
N LYS A 369 -19.91 -7.59 -6.33
CA LYS A 369 -19.68 -8.56 -5.24
C LYS A 369 -20.89 -9.45 -4.99
N ALA A 370 -22.08 -8.87 -4.92
CA ALA A 370 -23.30 -9.63 -4.67
C ALA A 370 -23.64 -10.56 -5.84
N ALA A 371 -23.50 -10.09 -7.08
CA ALA A 371 -23.69 -10.91 -8.27
C ALA A 371 -22.67 -12.07 -8.34
N ASN A 372 -21.40 -11.80 -8.04
CA ASN A 372 -20.34 -12.81 -8.03
C ASN A 372 -20.47 -13.80 -6.85
N SER A 373 -21.15 -13.44 -5.76
CA SER A 373 -21.50 -14.38 -4.69
C SER A 373 -22.32 -15.56 -5.23
N GLY A 374 -23.24 -15.30 -6.17
CA GLY A 374 -24.02 -16.37 -6.83
C GLY A 374 -23.16 -17.38 -7.59
N LEU A 375 -22.01 -16.96 -8.14
CA LEU A 375 -21.03 -17.87 -8.75
C LEU A 375 -20.45 -18.84 -7.72
N LEU A 376 -20.10 -18.34 -6.53
CA LEU A 376 -19.59 -19.16 -5.42
C LEU A 376 -20.66 -20.14 -4.93
N ARG A 377 -21.89 -19.65 -4.75
CA ARG A 377 -23.03 -20.47 -4.35
C ARG A 377 -23.29 -21.63 -5.32
N GLN A 378 -23.13 -21.40 -6.62
CA GLN A 378 -23.28 -22.43 -7.64
C GLN A 378 -22.12 -23.42 -7.69
N ALA A 379 -20.88 -22.93 -7.56
CA ALA A 379 -19.68 -23.77 -7.67
C ALA A 379 -19.43 -24.62 -6.42
N ILE A 380 -19.58 -24.02 -5.24
CA ILE A 380 -19.18 -24.58 -3.95
C ILE A 380 -20.19 -24.22 -2.84
N PRO A 381 -21.45 -24.69 -2.94
CA PRO A 381 -22.53 -24.32 -2.03
C PRO A 381 -22.29 -24.66 -0.56
N ASP A 382 -21.44 -25.64 -0.25
CA ASP A 382 -21.13 -26.04 1.12
C ASP A 382 -19.88 -25.31 1.68
N ASN A 383 -19.11 -24.63 0.82
CA ASN A 383 -17.88 -23.92 1.15
C ASN A 383 -17.95 -22.44 0.74
N SER A 384 -19.15 -21.87 0.70
CA SER A 384 -19.40 -20.45 0.48
C SER A 384 -20.52 -19.96 1.41
N PRO A 385 -20.49 -18.69 1.86
CA PRO A 385 -21.51 -18.18 2.78
C PRO A 385 -22.88 -18.13 2.09
N LYS A 386 -23.94 -18.49 2.81
CA LYS A 386 -25.29 -18.08 2.42
C LYS A 386 -25.40 -16.57 2.54
N ALA A 387 -26.02 -15.92 1.56
CA ALA A 387 -26.05 -14.48 1.51
C ALA A 387 -27.32 -13.93 0.84
N ILE A 388 -27.63 -12.67 1.16
CA ILE A 388 -28.67 -11.85 0.54
C ILE A 388 -27.98 -10.72 -0.22
N ALA A 389 -28.53 -10.33 -1.36
CA ALA A 389 -28.19 -9.12 -2.06
C ALA A 389 -29.27 -8.06 -1.82
N LEU A 390 -28.94 -6.97 -1.14
CA LEU A 390 -29.80 -5.77 -1.11
C LEU A 390 -29.56 -4.97 -2.39
N SER A 391 -30.64 -4.62 -3.08
CA SER A 391 -30.58 -4.07 -4.44
C SER A 391 -30.32 -2.56 -4.50
N PHE A 392 -30.06 -2.04 -5.70
CA PHE A 392 -30.04 -0.59 -5.93
C PHE A 392 -31.40 0.10 -5.72
N ASP A 393 -32.51 -0.64 -5.55
CA ASP A 393 -33.79 -0.04 -5.16
C ASP A 393 -33.68 0.57 -3.75
N LEU A 394 -32.98 -0.10 -2.82
CA LEU A 394 -32.72 0.44 -1.48
C LEU A 394 -31.84 1.69 -1.53
N TRP A 395 -30.75 1.66 -2.30
CA TRP A 395 -29.88 2.82 -2.52
C TRP A 395 -30.64 4.03 -3.04
N ASN A 396 -31.46 3.82 -4.08
CA ASN A 396 -32.22 4.91 -4.67
C ASN A 396 -33.30 5.43 -3.70
N ALA A 397 -34.03 4.55 -3.03
CA ALA A 397 -34.99 4.94 -2.02
C ALA A 397 -34.35 5.74 -0.88
N PHE A 398 -33.14 5.36 -0.44
CA PHE A 398 -32.38 6.10 0.56
C PHE A 398 -32.00 7.50 0.09
N LEU A 399 -31.44 7.63 -1.11
CA LEU A 399 -31.06 8.92 -1.69
C LEU A 399 -32.25 9.85 -1.94
N ASP A 400 -33.43 9.29 -2.21
CA ASP A 400 -34.64 10.05 -2.51
C ASP A 400 -35.44 10.46 -1.25
N GLN A 401 -34.95 10.10 -0.05
CA GLN A 401 -35.52 10.56 1.21
C GLN A 401 -35.42 12.08 1.37
N PRO A 402 -36.39 12.70 2.07
CA PRO A 402 -36.32 14.12 2.40
C PRO A 402 -35.19 14.39 3.40
N LEU A 403 -34.48 15.51 3.22
CA LEU A 403 -33.53 16.01 4.21
C LEU A 403 -34.23 16.92 5.22
N LEU A 404 -33.84 16.83 6.49
CA LEU A 404 -34.20 17.88 7.45
C LEU A 404 -33.39 19.16 7.16
N PRO A 405 -34.03 20.34 7.09
CA PRO A 405 -33.31 21.59 6.87
C PRO A 405 -32.35 21.90 8.02
N ALA A 406 -31.07 22.10 7.70
CA ALA A 406 -30.07 22.61 8.62
C ALA A 406 -29.61 23.98 8.13
N PRO A 407 -29.80 25.06 8.92
CA PRO A 407 -29.44 26.40 8.48
C PRO A 407 -27.92 26.56 8.39
N GLU A 408 -27.50 27.50 7.53
CA GLU A 408 -26.15 28.00 7.56
C GLU A 408 -25.93 28.79 8.87
N MET A 409 -24.97 28.33 9.68
CA MET A 409 -24.59 28.93 10.96
C MET A 409 -23.36 29.78 10.74
N ILE A 410 -23.56 31.08 10.59
CA ILE A 410 -22.50 32.07 10.36
C ILE A 410 -22.37 32.95 11.58
N LEU A 411 -21.13 33.11 12.05
CA LEU A 411 -20.77 34.02 13.13
C LEU A 411 -19.95 35.20 12.58
N GLY A 412 -20.52 36.39 12.56
CA GLY A 412 -19.83 37.62 12.15
C GLY A 412 -18.80 38.11 13.18
N PRO A 413 -17.93 39.07 12.82
CA PRO A 413 -16.94 39.64 13.74
C PRO A 413 -17.57 40.16 15.04
N GLY A 414 -17.05 39.71 16.19
CA GLY A 414 -17.52 40.12 17.50
C GLY A 414 -18.89 39.55 17.91
N GLN A 415 -19.41 38.56 17.19
CA GLN A 415 -20.67 37.89 17.53
C GLN A 415 -20.44 36.62 18.35
N HIS A 416 -21.51 36.20 19.05
CA HIS A 416 -21.56 35.03 19.92
C HIS A 416 -22.65 34.05 19.46
N MET A 417 -22.43 32.76 19.65
CA MET A 417 -23.44 31.72 19.41
C MET A 417 -23.41 30.67 20.51
N LEU A 418 -24.59 30.31 21.00
CA LEU A 418 -24.77 29.36 22.08
C LEU A 418 -25.13 27.97 21.54
N PHE A 419 -24.56 26.96 22.17
CA PHE A 419 -24.81 25.54 21.96
C PHE A 419 -25.27 24.94 23.28
N TRP A 420 -26.37 24.19 23.25
CA TRP A 420 -26.91 23.43 24.39
C TRP A 420 -26.20 22.09 24.47
N VAL A 421 -25.80 21.70 25.67
CA VAL A 421 -24.91 20.56 25.93
C VAL A 421 -25.65 19.58 26.83
N ASP A 422 -26.62 18.90 26.23
CA ASP A 422 -27.70 18.19 26.89
C ASP A 422 -27.84 16.72 26.50
N ASP A 423 -27.02 16.25 25.57
CA ASP A 423 -27.09 14.88 25.02
C ASP A 423 -28.40 14.62 24.24
N ASP A 424 -28.99 15.65 23.63
CA ASP A 424 -30.23 15.55 22.86
C ASP A 424 -30.17 16.32 21.51
N GLU A 425 -29.52 15.72 20.52
CA GLU A 425 -29.37 16.33 19.19
C GLU A 425 -30.68 16.46 18.39
N GLU A 426 -31.77 15.81 18.81
CA GLU A 426 -33.07 15.86 18.12
C GLU A 426 -33.74 17.24 18.25
N GLN A 427 -33.39 18.00 19.29
CA GLN A 427 -34.01 19.30 19.60
C GLN A 427 -33.58 20.42 18.65
N GLY A 428 -32.42 20.32 17.98
CA GLY A 428 -32.01 21.32 17.01
C GLY A 428 -30.53 21.30 16.64
N PRO A 429 -30.12 22.14 15.68
CA PRO A 429 -28.73 22.17 15.18
C PRO A 429 -27.70 22.73 16.18
N THR A 430 -28.18 23.23 17.33
CA THR A 430 -27.37 23.79 18.42
C THR A 430 -27.34 22.89 19.65
N HIS A 431 -27.93 21.70 19.62
CA HIS A 431 -27.91 20.74 20.74
C HIS A 431 -26.90 19.63 20.46
N THR A 432 -26.06 19.30 21.44
CA THR A 432 -24.94 18.37 21.26
C THR A 432 -25.28 16.95 21.72
N SER A 433 -24.62 15.95 21.14
CA SER A 433 -24.71 14.54 21.54
C SER A 433 -23.83 14.19 22.77
N PHE A 434 -23.69 15.14 23.69
CA PHE A 434 -23.01 14.96 24.97
C PHE A 434 -23.49 16.02 25.97
N ALA A 435 -23.27 15.74 27.26
CA ALA A 435 -23.57 16.64 28.37
C ALA A 435 -22.31 16.94 29.20
N LEU A 436 -22.30 18.05 29.94
CA LEU A 436 -21.15 18.43 30.76
C LEU A 436 -21.22 17.88 32.19
N SER A 437 -20.06 17.56 32.76
CA SER A 437 -19.86 17.21 34.15
C SER A 437 -19.65 18.44 35.03
N LYS A 438 -20.55 18.60 36.00
CA LYS A 438 -20.38 19.55 37.11
C LYS A 438 -19.07 19.35 37.92
N GLY A 439 -18.45 18.17 37.82
CA GLY A 439 -17.15 17.86 38.45
C GLY A 439 -15.97 18.60 37.84
N GLY A 440 -16.11 19.10 36.60
CA GLY A 440 -15.05 19.68 35.78
C GLY A 440 -14.48 18.68 34.78
N GLU A 441 -14.28 19.13 33.55
CA GLU A 441 -13.65 18.38 32.46
C GLU A 441 -13.03 19.35 31.43
N SER A 442 -12.80 18.87 30.20
CA SER A 442 -12.32 19.67 29.08
C SER A 442 -13.46 19.92 28.10
N VAL A 443 -13.48 21.07 27.42
CA VAL A 443 -14.26 21.25 26.19
C VAL A 443 -13.31 21.73 25.11
N ALA A 444 -13.35 21.09 23.95
CA ALA A 444 -12.50 21.44 22.82
C ALA A 444 -13.30 21.66 21.55
N LEU A 445 -12.80 22.58 20.73
CA LEU A 445 -13.31 22.92 19.42
C LEU A 445 -12.27 22.52 18.37
N TYR A 446 -12.69 21.74 17.37
CA TYR A 446 -11.82 21.28 16.28
C TYR A 446 -12.31 21.77 14.92
N ALA A 447 -11.38 21.94 14.00
CA ALA A 447 -11.65 22.29 12.62
C ALA A 447 -12.37 21.13 11.88
N ARG A 448 -12.81 21.41 10.65
CA ARG A 448 -13.55 20.44 9.82
C ARG A 448 -12.75 19.19 9.45
N ASP A 449 -11.43 19.22 9.62
CA ASP A 449 -10.54 18.06 9.44
C ASP A 449 -10.59 17.08 10.62
N GLY A 450 -11.32 17.41 11.70
CA GLY A 450 -11.46 16.58 12.89
C GLY A 450 -10.18 16.42 13.72
N THR A 451 -9.10 17.12 13.39
CA THR A 451 -7.77 16.92 14.00
C THR A 451 -7.10 18.23 14.40
N THR A 452 -7.31 19.31 13.65
CA THR A 452 -6.79 20.63 13.99
C THR A 452 -7.61 21.25 15.13
N ARG A 453 -7.03 21.30 16.33
CA ARG A 453 -7.68 21.93 17.48
C ARG A 453 -7.67 23.46 17.34
N ILE A 454 -8.85 24.07 17.34
CA ILE A 454 -9.06 25.52 17.28
C ILE A 454 -8.90 26.13 18.69
N ASP A 455 -9.60 25.58 19.68
CA ASP A 455 -9.56 26.06 21.06
C ASP A 455 -9.85 24.93 22.05
N VAL A 456 -9.44 25.12 23.31
CA VAL A 456 -9.74 24.19 24.40
C VAL A 456 -9.82 24.94 25.72
N VAL A 457 -10.82 24.60 26.53
CA VAL A 457 -10.96 25.05 27.91
C VAL A 457 -10.96 23.85 28.85
N ASN A 458 -10.16 23.94 29.91
CA ASN A 458 -10.23 23.02 31.03
C ASN A 458 -10.91 23.76 32.19
N PHE A 459 -11.98 23.20 32.72
CA PHE A 459 -12.70 23.80 33.84
C PHE A 459 -12.78 22.85 35.04
N GLY A 460 -12.73 23.42 36.24
CA GLY A 460 -12.86 22.65 37.48
C GLY A 460 -14.32 22.47 37.88
N ARG A 461 -14.55 22.02 39.11
CA ARG A 461 -15.90 21.88 39.68
C ARG A 461 -16.73 23.16 39.55
N GLN A 462 -17.95 23.02 39.04
CA GLN A 462 -18.90 24.11 38.83
C GLN A 462 -19.92 24.23 39.97
N ASN A 463 -20.46 25.44 40.15
CA ASN A 463 -21.59 25.73 41.04
C ASN A 463 -22.84 25.99 40.21
N ASN A 464 -24.02 25.74 40.78
CA ASN A 464 -25.27 26.02 40.09
C ASN A 464 -25.35 27.49 39.70
N ASP A 465 -25.78 27.75 38.47
CA ASP A 465 -26.05 29.09 37.94
C ASP A 465 -24.83 30.04 37.93
N VAL A 466 -23.61 29.48 37.96
CA VAL A 466 -22.36 30.23 37.85
C VAL A 466 -21.64 29.73 36.61
N SER A 467 -21.49 30.59 35.61
CA SER A 467 -20.76 30.26 34.39
C SER A 467 -19.27 30.48 34.57
N TYR A 468 -18.50 29.83 33.70
CA TYR A 468 -17.05 29.96 33.60
C TYR A 468 -16.71 30.47 32.21
N GLY A 469 -16.03 31.61 32.11
CA GLY A 469 -15.80 32.27 30.84
C GLY A 469 -14.54 33.10 30.80
N ARG A 470 -14.19 33.59 29.61
CA ARG A 470 -13.12 34.56 29.40
C ARG A 470 -13.53 35.91 30.00
N SER A 471 -12.67 36.52 30.81
CA SER A 471 -12.90 37.79 31.52
C SER A 471 -13.14 38.99 30.61
N VAL A 472 -12.65 38.92 29.37
CA VAL A 472 -12.98 39.80 28.24
C VAL A 472 -13.08 38.88 27.03
N ASP A 473 -14.06 39.08 26.15
CA ASP A 473 -14.29 38.18 25.02
C ASP A 473 -12.99 37.91 24.24
N GLY A 474 -12.72 36.63 23.97
CA GLY A 474 -11.54 36.17 23.25
C GLY A 474 -10.18 36.38 23.93
N ASN A 475 -10.13 36.77 25.22
CA ASN A 475 -8.88 36.85 25.97
C ASN A 475 -8.50 35.53 26.65
N ASP A 476 -7.24 35.33 27.03
CA ASP A 476 -6.79 34.06 27.64
C ASP A 476 -7.09 33.92 29.14
N THR A 477 -7.73 34.91 29.76
CA THR A 477 -7.92 34.95 31.21
C THR A 477 -9.33 34.50 31.56
N TRP A 478 -9.47 33.33 32.17
CA TRP A 478 -10.75 32.75 32.58
C TRP A 478 -11.16 33.10 34.01
N GLY A 479 -12.46 33.16 34.28
CA GLY A 479 -13.03 33.44 35.60
C GLY A 479 -14.48 32.98 35.73
N PHE A 480 -14.99 33.02 36.97
CA PHE A 480 -16.37 32.67 37.29
C PHE A 480 -17.28 33.91 37.25
N PHE A 481 -18.48 33.75 36.69
CA PHE A 481 -19.49 34.79 36.58
C PHE A 481 -20.74 34.39 37.36
N THR A 482 -21.08 35.18 38.38
CA THR A 482 -22.34 35.02 39.12
C THR A 482 -23.54 35.62 38.38
N GLU A 483 -23.27 36.44 37.37
CA GLU A 483 -24.23 36.93 36.37
C GLU A 483 -23.67 36.51 35.01
N SER A 484 -24.21 35.44 34.42
CA SER A 484 -23.75 34.90 33.14
C SER A 484 -24.01 35.87 31.98
N THR A 485 -23.21 35.77 30.91
CA THR A 485 -23.24 36.71 29.77
C THR A 485 -23.60 36.10 28.41
N PRO A 486 -24.53 35.13 28.32
CA PRO A 486 -24.87 34.49 27.05
C PRO A 486 -25.43 35.48 26.01
N GLY A 487 -24.88 35.41 24.81
CA GLY A 487 -25.16 36.29 23.67
C GLY A 487 -24.69 37.72 23.86
N ARG A 488 -23.83 38.01 24.84
CA ARG A 488 -23.41 39.37 25.21
C ARG A 488 -21.92 39.43 25.55
N PRO A 489 -21.30 40.63 25.54
CA PRO A 489 -19.93 40.75 25.98
C PRO A 489 -19.73 40.38 27.46
N ASN A 490 -18.70 39.61 27.75
CA ASN A 490 -18.35 39.19 29.12
C ASN A 490 -17.90 40.36 30.01
N SER A 491 -17.62 41.54 29.42
CA SER A 491 -17.22 42.74 30.15
C SER A 491 -17.65 44.03 29.45
N GLY A 492 -17.44 45.18 30.10
CA GLY A 492 -17.59 46.50 29.46
C GLY A 492 -16.44 46.90 28.55
N GLU A 493 -15.36 46.10 28.47
CA GLU A 493 -14.27 46.32 27.53
C GLU A 493 -14.60 45.68 26.17
N PRO A 494 -14.15 46.27 25.04
CA PRO A 494 -14.28 45.64 23.73
C PRO A 494 -13.60 44.26 23.73
N GLY A 495 -14.27 43.27 23.14
CA GLY A 495 -13.70 41.95 22.90
C GLY A 495 -12.36 42.06 22.16
N ARG A 496 -11.43 41.16 22.46
CA ARG A 496 -10.13 41.16 21.81
C ARG A 496 -10.27 40.72 20.36
N THR A 497 -9.62 41.47 19.47
CA THR A 497 -9.34 41.02 18.10
C THR A 497 -8.14 40.07 18.14
N GLY A 498 -8.34 38.82 17.73
CA GLY A 498 -7.42 37.71 17.98
C GLY A 498 -7.59 36.54 16.99
N PRO A 499 -7.09 35.33 17.33
CA PRO A 499 -6.70 34.29 16.37
C PRO A 499 -7.85 33.55 15.64
N GLY A 500 -9.11 33.95 15.76
CA GLY A 500 -10.23 33.29 15.08
C GLY A 500 -11.44 33.05 15.97
N LEU A 501 -12.08 31.90 15.78
CA LEU A 501 -13.17 31.38 16.60
C LEU A 501 -12.63 30.82 17.92
N VAL A 502 -13.30 31.07 19.04
CA VAL A 502 -12.89 30.61 20.38
C VAL A 502 -14.10 30.20 21.22
N ILE A 503 -13.88 29.35 22.22
CA ILE A 503 -14.84 29.09 23.29
C ILE A 503 -14.77 30.26 24.27
N ASN A 504 -15.91 30.91 24.54
CA ASN A 504 -15.97 32.17 25.27
C ASN A 504 -16.49 32.04 26.70
N GLU A 505 -17.55 31.26 26.88
CA GLU A 505 -18.22 31.05 28.17
C GLU A 505 -18.91 29.68 28.17
N LEU A 506 -19.06 29.06 29.33
CA LEU A 506 -19.83 27.83 29.51
C LEU A 506 -20.53 27.79 30.87
N MET A 507 -21.59 27.00 30.98
CA MET A 507 -22.25 26.68 32.24
C MET A 507 -22.59 25.19 32.29
N ALA A 508 -21.92 24.44 33.17
CA ALA A 508 -22.08 22.98 33.36
C ALA A 508 -22.93 22.61 34.59
N ALA A 509 -23.83 23.52 35.00
CA ALA A 509 -24.77 23.34 36.10
C ALA A 509 -25.88 24.41 36.04
N ASN A 510 -26.58 24.49 34.91
CA ASN A 510 -27.66 25.45 34.74
C ASN A 510 -28.95 24.93 35.42
N THR A 511 -29.57 25.76 36.26
CA THR A 511 -30.84 25.37 36.92
C THR A 511 -31.94 26.41 36.80
N ARG A 512 -31.62 27.62 36.31
CA ARG A 512 -32.58 28.72 36.17
C ARG A 512 -32.11 29.92 35.33
N THR A 513 -30.91 29.93 34.77
CA THR A 513 -30.37 31.16 34.14
C THR A 513 -30.76 31.27 32.67
N MET A 514 -30.42 30.24 31.89
CA MET A 514 -30.73 30.15 30.47
C MET A 514 -31.69 29.00 30.24
N GLU A 515 -32.93 29.34 29.90
CA GLU A 515 -33.95 28.36 29.53
C GLU A 515 -33.75 27.95 28.07
N ASP A 516 -33.89 26.67 27.77
CA ASP A 516 -33.88 26.21 26.38
C ASP A 516 -35.14 26.69 25.64
N PRO A 517 -35.00 27.41 24.51
CA PRO A 517 -36.14 27.82 23.68
C PRO A 517 -36.94 26.67 23.09
N CYS A 518 -36.34 25.48 22.92
CA CYS A 518 -36.99 24.29 22.36
C CYS A 518 -37.81 23.55 23.43
N GLU A 519 -37.36 23.55 24.68
CA GLU A 519 -38.03 22.92 25.82
C GLU A 519 -38.29 23.89 26.99
N PRO A 520 -39.42 24.63 26.97
CA PRO A 520 -39.76 25.57 28.04
C PRO A 520 -39.85 24.90 29.42
N GLY A 521 -39.13 25.44 30.39
CA GLY A 521 -39.01 24.93 31.75
C GLY A 521 -37.70 24.18 32.03
N GLU A 522 -36.97 23.80 30.98
CA GLU A 522 -35.69 23.11 31.10
C GLU A 522 -34.50 24.07 30.98
N TYR A 523 -33.43 23.73 31.71
CA TYR A 523 -32.24 24.57 31.86
C TYR A 523 -30.99 23.75 31.58
N PRO A 524 -30.78 23.28 30.33
CA PRO A 524 -29.62 22.49 30.00
C PRO A 524 -28.32 23.29 30.14
N ASP A 525 -27.23 22.56 30.24
CA ASP A 525 -25.89 23.14 30.19
C ASP A 525 -25.64 23.76 28.80
N TRP A 526 -24.72 24.72 28.74
CA TRP A 526 -24.45 25.42 27.48
C TRP A 526 -22.99 25.85 27.35
N ILE A 527 -22.56 25.98 26.10
CA ILE A 527 -21.29 26.54 25.67
C ILE A 527 -21.55 27.70 24.71
N GLU A 528 -20.77 28.77 24.82
CA GLU A 528 -20.80 29.89 23.91
C GLU A 528 -19.50 29.98 23.10
N LEU A 529 -19.64 30.14 21.78
CA LEU A 529 -18.55 30.45 20.87
C LEU A 529 -18.54 31.95 20.55
N TYR A 530 -17.35 32.52 20.41
CA TYR A 530 -17.13 33.93 20.02
C TYR A 530 -16.20 34.03 18.82
N ASN A 531 -16.55 34.90 17.87
CA ASN A 531 -15.68 35.23 16.74
C ASN A 531 -14.78 36.43 17.06
N ALA A 532 -13.52 36.16 17.39
CA ALA A 532 -12.51 37.18 17.66
C ALA A 532 -11.81 37.72 16.39
N SER A 533 -12.17 37.24 15.20
CA SER A 533 -11.59 37.69 13.92
C SER A 533 -12.31 38.89 13.32
N ASP A 534 -11.76 39.44 12.23
CA ASP A 534 -12.36 40.52 11.44
C ASP A 534 -13.20 40.03 10.25
N SER A 535 -13.40 38.71 10.13
CA SER A 535 -14.16 38.08 9.06
C SER A 535 -15.28 37.19 9.60
N ALA A 536 -16.32 36.94 8.81
CA ALA A 536 -17.39 36.02 9.20
C ALA A 536 -16.89 34.57 9.12
N ILE A 537 -17.27 33.74 10.11
CA ILE A 537 -16.87 32.34 10.21
C ILE A 537 -18.11 31.44 10.06
N VAL A 538 -18.05 30.47 9.16
CA VAL A 538 -19.09 29.44 9.01
C VAL A 538 -18.80 28.28 9.95
N LEU A 539 -19.71 28.05 10.90
CA LEU A 539 -19.55 27.05 11.97
C LEU A 539 -19.90 25.63 11.53
N ASN A 540 -20.73 25.47 10.51
CA ASN A 540 -21.13 24.15 10.00
C ASN A 540 -19.90 23.28 9.68
N GLY A 541 -19.95 22.03 10.12
CA GLY A 541 -18.91 21.02 9.92
C GLY A 541 -17.76 21.04 10.93
N LEU A 542 -17.67 22.03 11.82
CA LEU A 542 -16.72 22.03 12.95
C LEU A 542 -17.15 21.01 14.00
N TYR A 543 -16.24 20.62 14.90
CA TYR A 543 -16.54 19.65 15.95
C TYR A 543 -16.41 20.25 17.35
N LEU A 544 -17.34 19.89 18.24
CA LEU A 544 -17.23 20.10 19.69
C LEU A 544 -17.10 18.73 20.38
N THR A 545 -16.33 18.71 21.46
CA THR A 545 -16.18 17.53 22.30
C THR A 545 -15.87 17.92 23.74
N ASP A 546 -16.34 17.12 24.68
CA ASP A 546 -15.96 17.08 26.10
C ASP A 546 -14.75 16.15 26.38
N ASP A 547 -14.34 15.34 25.41
CA ASP A 547 -13.15 14.49 25.48
C ASP A 547 -12.16 14.81 24.34
N VAL A 548 -10.99 15.34 24.71
CA VAL A 548 -9.91 15.67 23.77
C VAL A 548 -9.32 14.45 23.05
N ASN A 549 -9.59 13.24 23.54
CA ASN A 549 -9.22 11.99 22.89
C ASN A 549 -10.25 11.54 21.85
N GLU A 550 -11.45 12.15 21.84
CA GLU A 550 -12.52 11.94 20.87
C GLU A 550 -12.82 13.26 20.13
N PRO A 551 -11.91 13.75 19.27
CA PRO A 551 -11.99 15.09 18.69
C PRO A 551 -13.20 15.30 17.77
N THR A 552 -13.85 14.23 17.32
CA THR A 552 -15.00 14.26 16.40
C THR A 552 -16.32 13.83 17.07
N LYS A 553 -16.42 13.92 18.41
CA LYS A 553 -17.57 13.42 19.17
C LYS A 553 -18.91 14.00 18.70
N TRP A 554 -19.00 15.33 18.53
CA TRP A 554 -20.18 15.98 17.95
C TRP A 554 -19.79 16.96 16.85
N GLN A 555 -20.42 16.84 15.68
CA GLN A 555 -20.23 17.77 14.57
C GLN A 555 -21.37 18.79 14.54
N ILE A 556 -21.02 20.08 14.48
CA ILE A 556 -21.97 21.14 14.14
C ILE A 556 -22.58 20.78 12.77
N PRO A 557 -23.90 20.52 12.67
CA PRO A 557 -24.47 19.88 11.50
C PRO A 557 -24.17 20.62 10.19
N PRO A 558 -23.83 19.93 9.10
CA PRO A 558 -23.60 20.62 7.83
C PRO A 558 -24.88 21.26 7.33
N ALA A 559 -24.78 22.47 6.76
CA ALA A 559 -25.94 23.17 6.22
C ALA A 559 -26.55 22.39 5.03
N THR A 560 -27.88 22.35 4.93
CA THR A 560 -28.59 21.68 3.84
C THR A 560 -29.56 22.65 3.17
N THR A 561 -29.62 22.59 1.84
CA THR A 561 -30.56 23.39 1.04
C THR A 561 -31.36 22.55 0.04
N GLY A 562 -30.89 21.33 -0.25
CA GLY A 562 -31.59 20.35 -1.08
C GLY A 562 -32.83 19.76 -0.41
N ALA A 563 -33.84 19.43 -1.22
CA ALA A 563 -35.05 18.77 -0.73
C ALA A 563 -34.84 17.28 -0.40
N THR A 564 -33.86 16.64 -1.04
CA THR A 564 -33.49 15.23 -0.82
C THR A 564 -31.98 15.07 -0.77
N LEU A 565 -31.52 13.94 -0.20
CA LEU A 565 -30.09 13.62 -0.13
C LEU A 565 -29.44 13.62 -1.52
N ARG A 566 -30.13 13.07 -2.51
CA ARG A 566 -29.67 13.07 -3.91
C ARG A 566 -29.43 14.47 -4.46
N GLU A 567 -30.35 15.40 -4.21
CA GLU A 567 -30.24 16.78 -4.71
C GLU A 567 -29.09 17.51 -4.03
N GLU A 568 -28.95 17.38 -2.71
CA GLU A 568 -27.86 18.00 -1.95
C GLU A 568 -26.49 17.48 -2.41
N ILE A 569 -26.33 16.16 -2.58
CA ILE A 569 -25.10 15.57 -3.11
C ILE A 569 -24.77 16.10 -4.51
N ARG A 570 -25.76 16.13 -5.41
CA ARG A 570 -25.58 16.63 -6.77
C ARG A 570 -25.13 18.08 -6.78
N GLN A 571 -25.76 18.94 -5.96
CA GLN A 571 -25.40 20.35 -5.87
C GLN A 571 -23.95 20.54 -5.43
N ARG A 572 -23.53 19.85 -4.36
CA ARG A 572 -22.16 19.92 -3.84
C ARG A 572 -21.12 19.45 -4.84
N LEU A 573 -21.38 18.32 -5.51
CA LEU A 573 -20.41 17.70 -6.41
C LEU A 573 -20.37 18.31 -7.81
N SER A 574 -21.40 19.08 -8.22
CA SER A 574 -21.53 19.64 -9.57
C SER A 574 -20.35 20.51 -10.04
N LYS A 575 -19.55 21.04 -9.12
CA LYS A 575 -18.38 21.87 -9.40
C LYS A 575 -17.08 21.08 -9.68
N TYR A 576 -17.12 19.75 -9.55
CA TYR A 576 -15.99 18.86 -9.80
C TYR A 576 -16.22 18.03 -11.07
N ASP A 577 -16.02 18.65 -12.23
CA ASP A 577 -16.26 18.05 -13.55
C ASP A 577 -14.97 17.71 -14.32
N SER A 578 -13.81 17.87 -13.70
CA SER A 578 -12.51 17.58 -14.30
C SER A 578 -11.55 16.91 -13.31
N TYR A 579 -10.68 16.06 -13.85
CA TYR A 579 -9.62 15.39 -13.09
C TYR A 579 -8.24 15.90 -13.54
N PRO A 580 -7.34 16.28 -12.61
CA PRO A 580 -7.59 16.41 -11.17
C PRO A 580 -8.54 17.60 -10.87
N PRO A 581 -9.27 17.57 -9.73
CA PRO A 581 -10.09 18.70 -9.29
C PRO A 581 -9.28 19.98 -9.09
N ASN A 582 -9.89 21.14 -9.35
CA ASN A 582 -9.24 22.46 -9.16
C ASN A 582 -8.97 22.79 -7.69
N ASP A 583 -9.79 22.26 -6.77
CA ASP A 583 -9.69 22.52 -5.33
C ASP A 583 -9.93 21.21 -4.56
N LEU A 584 -8.84 20.52 -4.24
CA LEU A 584 -8.86 19.26 -3.49
C LEU A 584 -9.29 19.46 -2.04
N GLN A 585 -8.97 20.62 -1.44
CA GLN A 585 -9.34 20.92 -0.05
C GLN A 585 -10.85 21.05 0.08
N LEU A 586 -11.46 21.81 -0.83
CA LEU A 586 -12.91 21.96 -0.85
C LEU A 586 -13.60 20.63 -1.17
N LEU A 587 -13.03 19.82 -2.09
CA LEU A 587 -13.57 18.50 -2.42
C LEU A 587 -13.60 17.58 -1.19
N ALA A 588 -12.50 17.49 -0.45
CA ALA A 588 -12.42 16.67 0.76
C ALA A 588 -13.46 17.11 1.80
N ALA A 589 -13.63 18.42 2.00
CA ALA A 589 -14.65 18.97 2.89
C ALA A 589 -16.09 18.64 2.45
N ASP A 590 -16.38 18.74 1.15
CA ASP A 590 -17.70 18.38 0.62
C ASP A 590 -17.99 16.88 0.70
N LEU A 591 -17.01 16.03 0.40
CA LEU A 591 -17.14 14.58 0.52
C LEU A 591 -17.32 14.16 1.99
N ALA A 592 -16.58 14.76 2.92
CA ALA A 592 -16.78 14.56 4.35
C ALA A 592 -18.20 14.95 4.79
N SER A 593 -18.68 16.12 4.35
CA SER A 593 -20.06 16.55 4.62
C SER A 593 -21.10 15.60 4.05
N ILE A 594 -20.87 15.06 2.84
CA ILE A 594 -21.76 14.08 2.21
C ILE A 594 -21.79 12.80 3.05
N ARG A 595 -20.64 12.29 3.49
CA ARG A 595 -20.57 11.10 4.35
C ARG A 595 -21.32 11.31 5.66
N THR A 596 -21.20 12.48 6.30
CA THR A 596 -21.99 12.83 7.49
C THR A 596 -23.50 12.78 7.21
N PHE A 597 -23.97 13.20 6.03
CA PHE A 597 -25.39 13.11 5.71
C PHE A 597 -25.91 11.67 5.66
N PHE A 598 -25.07 10.71 5.28
CA PHE A 598 -25.45 9.30 5.32
C PHE A 598 -25.55 8.78 6.75
N THR A 599 -24.65 9.14 7.65
CA THR A 599 -24.59 8.58 9.01
C THR A 599 -25.44 9.34 10.02
N SER A 600 -25.68 10.65 9.83
CA SER A 600 -26.48 11.45 10.76
C SER A 600 -27.97 11.07 10.71
N GLY A 601 -28.44 10.37 11.74
CA GLY A 601 -29.87 10.04 11.94
C GLY A 601 -30.76 11.27 11.96
N ARG A 602 -30.24 12.41 12.43
CA ARG A 602 -30.90 13.70 12.40
C ARG A 602 -31.11 14.27 11.00
N VAL A 603 -30.05 14.33 10.18
CA VAL A 603 -30.12 15.00 8.87
C VAL A 603 -30.89 14.16 7.85
N THR A 604 -30.70 12.84 7.89
CA THR A 604 -31.36 11.88 7.00
C THR A 604 -32.02 10.78 7.84
N PRO A 605 -33.15 11.06 8.53
CA PRO A 605 -33.84 10.06 9.32
C PRO A 605 -34.38 8.96 8.39
N LEU A 606 -34.11 7.69 8.74
CA LEU A 606 -34.52 6.57 7.91
C LEU A 606 -36.06 6.48 7.87
N ASP A 607 -36.65 6.57 6.68
CA ASP A 607 -38.09 6.41 6.49
C ASP A 607 -38.58 5.09 7.15
N PRO A 608 -39.58 5.13 8.05
CA PRO A 608 -40.06 3.93 8.74
C PRO A 608 -40.50 2.80 7.80
N ALA A 609 -41.11 3.13 6.66
CA ALA A 609 -41.52 2.12 5.67
C ALA A 609 -40.30 1.49 4.98
N LEU A 610 -39.22 2.26 4.78
CA LEU A 610 -37.95 1.72 4.27
C LEU A 610 -37.27 0.83 5.31
N ARG A 611 -37.26 1.25 6.59
CA ARG A 611 -36.77 0.45 7.72
C ARG A 611 -37.49 -0.90 7.77
N ASP A 612 -38.82 -0.89 7.76
CA ASP A 612 -39.66 -2.10 7.79
C ASP A 612 -39.41 -3.00 6.57
N ALA A 613 -39.25 -2.43 5.38
CA ALA A 613 -39.01 -3.19 4.16
C ALA A 613 -37.66 -3.93 4.21
N VAL A 614 -36.61 -3.28 4.72
CA VAL A 614 -35.29 -3.90 4.90
C VAL A 614 -35.33 -4.95 6.02
N ALA A 615 -35.94 -4.63 7.17
CA ALA A 615 -36.10 -5.58 8.26
C ALA A 615 -36.86 -6.85 7.81
N SER A 616 -37.90 -6.70 6.99
CA SER A 616 -38.64 -7.83 6.43
C SER A 616 -37.78 -8.72 5.53
N VAL A 617 -36.80 -8.16 4.80
CA VAL A 617 -35.87 -8.95 3.99
C VAL A 617 -34.88 -9.69 4.89
N LEU A 618 -34.31 -9.01 5.89
CA LEU A 618 -33.30 -9.58 6.78
C LEU A 618 -33.85 -10.63 7.75
N THR A 619 -35.13 -10.55 8.09
CA THR A 619 -35.83 -11.51 8.97
C THR A 619 -36.56 -12.61 8.20
N ASP A 620 -36.53 -12.61 6.87
CA ASP A 620 -37.25 -13.60 6.08
C ASP A 620 -36.67 -15.01 6.32
N PRO A 621 -37.47 -15.97 6.84
CA PRO A 621 -37.00 -17.33 7.11
C PRO A 621 -36.45 -18.05 5.88
N GLN A 622 -36.80 -17.62 4.67
CA GLN A 622 -36.29 -18.22 3.43
C GLN A 622 -34.76 -18.08 3.30
N TYR A 623 -34.18 -17.02 3.87
CA TYR A 623 -32.74 -16.76 3.82
C TYR A 623 -32.01 -17.32 5.06
N GLY A 624 -32.74 -17.58 6.14
CA GLY A 624 -32.25 -18.32 7.31
C GLY A 624 -31.22 -17.56 8.14
N PHE A 625 -31.36 -16.23 8.22
CA PHE A 625 -30.54 -15.41 9.10
C PHE A 625 -31.08 -15.42 10.53
N ASP A 626 -30.17 -15.48 11.48
CA ASP A 626 -30.44 -15.31 12.90
C ASP A 626 -30.30 -13.81 13.26
N PRO A 627 -31.39 -13.12 13.66
CA PRO A 627 -31.35 -11.71 14.04
C PRO A 627 -30.44 -11.42 15.24
N SER A 628 -30.18 -12.43 16.08
CA SER A 628 -29.30 -12.34 17.26
C SER A 628 -27.84 -12.66 16.95
N ALA A 629 -27.47 -12.75 15.68
CA ALA A 629 -26.08 -12.94 15.24
C ALA A 629 -25.65 -11.81 14.32
N LYS A 630 -24.41 -11.31 14.52
CA LYS A 630 -23.86 -10.18 13.79
C LYS A 630 -23.85 -10.43 12.27
N LEU A 631 -24.47 -9.54 11.50
CA LEU A 631 -24.51 -9.55 10.03
C LEU A 631 -23.37 -8.70 9.48
N ARG A 632 -22.79 -9.10 8.34
CA ARG A 632 -21.77 -8.37 7.60
C ARG A 632 -22.39 -7.78 6.34
N PHE A 633 -22.33 -6.45 6.21
CA PHE A 633 -22.79 -5.69 5.05
C PHE A 633 -21.58 -5.30 4.20
N ARG A 634 -21.38 -6.02 3.08
CA ARG A 634 -20.30 -5.73 2.13
C ARG A 634 -20.79 -4.81 1.03
N SER A 635 -20.07 -3.72 0.82
CA SER A 635 -20.26 -2.80 -0.31
C SER A 635 -20.21 -3.55 -1.65
N SER A 636 -21.21 -3.35 -2.51
CA SER A 636 -21.34 -4.00 -3.81
C SER A 636 -21.78 -2.98 -4.86
N THR A 637 -20.83 -2.36 -5.56
CA THR A 637 -21.13 -1.36 -6.61
C THR A 637 -21.23 -1.99 -8.00
N ASN A 638 -21.93 -1.35 -8.95
CA ASN A 638 -21.97 -1.80 -10.35
C ASN A 638 -20.76 -1.34 -11.19
N VAL A 639 -19.83 -0.60 -10.57
CA VAL A 639 -18.57 -0.20 -11.21
C VAL A 639 -17.43 -1.14 -10.85
N GLU A 640 -17.44 -1.74 -9.65
CA GLU A 640 -16.39 -2.65 -9.19
C GLU A 640 -16.49 -4.09 -9.70
N ASP A 641 -15.39 -4.82 -9.55
CA ASP A 641 -15.23 -6.23 -9.92
C ASP A 641 -15.60 -6.52 -11.38
N SER A 642 -15.34 -5.52 -12.24
CA SER A 642 -15.48 -5.59 -13.69
C SER A 642 -14.13 -5.88 -14.36
N GLU A 643 -14.14 -6.14 -15.66
CA GLU A 643 -12.91 -6.35 -16.44
C GLU A 643 -12.01 -5.12 -16.51
N ASP A 644 -12.58 -3.94 -16.26
CA ASP A 644 -11.92 -2.67 -16.46
C ASP A 644 -11.59 -1.96 -15.13
N PHE A 645 -12.22 -2.39 -14.02
CA PHE A 645 -12.18 -1.68 -12.74
C PHE A 645 -12.18 -2.60 -11.52
N VAL A 646 -11.23 -2.37 -10.61
CA VAL A 646 -11.19 -3.02 -9.30
C VAL A 646 -11.38 -1.96 -8.23
N GLY A 647 -12.41 -2.12 -7.38
CA GLY A 647 -12.73 -1.22 -6.27
C GLY A 647 -12.03 -1.57 -4.95
N ALA A 648 -10.88 -2.27 -5.01
CA ALA A 648 -10.20 -2.74 -3.80
C ALA A 648 -9.70 -1.55 -2.96
N GLY A 649 -10.06 -1.52 -1.68
CA GLY A 649 -9.68 -0.44 -0.76
C GLY A 649 -10.40 0.89 -1.02
N MET A 650 -11.41 0.93 -1.89
CA MET A 650 -12.17 2.17 -2.15
C MET A 650 -13.42 2.29 -1.28
N TYR A 651 -14.05 1.17 -0.95
CA TYR A 651 -15.30 1.10 -0.23
C TYR A 651 -15.16 0.24 1.02
N ASP A 652 -15.89 0.61 2.06
CA ASP A 652 -15.82 -0.03 3.35
C ASP A 652 -16.93 -1.07 3.50
N SER A 653 -16.82 -1.90 4.53
CA SER A 653 -17.83 -2.90 4.87
C SER A 653 -17.95 -2.97 6.37
N TYR A 654 -19.18 -3.03 6.86
CA TYR A 654 -19.50 -2.89 8.27
C TYR A 654 -20.25 -4.11 8.76
N SER A 655 -20.20 -4.35 10.06
CA SER A 655 -20.97 -5.41 10.69
C SER A 655 -21.98 -4.77 11.64
N GLY A 656 -23.18 -5.33 11.73
CA GLY A 656 -24.20 -4.81 12.64
C GLY A 656 -25.13 -5.91 13.16
N CYS A 657 -25.80 -5.63 14.27
CA CYS A 657 -26.75 -6.48 14.95
C CYS A 657 -28.17 -6.04 14.61
N LEU A 658 -28.97 -6.96 14.07
CA LEU A 658 -30.37 -6.66 13.76
C LEU A 658 -31.24 -6.69 15.02
N ALA A 659 -30.86 -7.43 16.06
CA ALA A 659 -31.61 -7.51 17.30
C ALA A 659 -31.64 -6.17 18.05
N ASP A 660 -30.52 -5.45 18.10
CA ASP A 660 -30.42 -4.10 18.70
C ASP A 660 -31.39 -3.11 18.01
N ASP A 661 -31.63 -3.26 16.70
CA ASP A 661 -32.60 -2.43 15.99
C ASP A 661 -34.08 -2.80 16.29
N LEU A 662 -34.33 -3.87 17.06
CA LEU A 662 -35.66 -4.47 17.23
C LEU A 662 -36.09 -4.61 18.69
N ASP A 663 -35.23 -4.35 19.68
CA ASP A 663 -35.50 -4.67 21.08
C ASP A 663 -35.97 -3.49 21.96
N ASP A 664 -36.24 -2.33 21.34
CA ASP A 664 -36.72 -1.09 21.99
C ASP A 664 -35.78 -0.58 23.12
N ASP A 665 -34.56 -1.10 23.20
CA ASP A 665 -33.47 -0.56 24.02
C ASP A 665 -32.61 0.37 23.15
N THR A 666 -31.97 1.34 23.80
CA THR A 666 -30.88 2.13 23.20
C THR A 666 -29.64 2.13 24.08
N ALA A 667 -29.68 1.40 25.20
CA ALA A 667 -28.63 1.26 26.17
C ALA A 667 -28.06 -0.17 26.06
N GLY A 668 -26.81 -0.28 25.60
CA GLY A 668 -26.13 -1.55 25.43
C GLY A 668 -26.08 -2.43 26.69
N PRO A 669 -25.57 -3.67 26.57
CA PRO A 669 -24.66 -4.15 25.52
C PRO A 669 -25.36 -4.68 24.27
N CYS A 670 -24.62 -4.73 23.15
CA CYS A 670 -25.08 -5.35 21.89
C CYS A 670 -25.65 -6.75 22.12
N ALA A 671 -26.85 -7.03 21.59
CA ALA A 671 -27.50 -8.32 21.70
C ALA A 671 -26.76 -9.43 20.93
N CYS A 672 -25.99 -9.06 19.90
CA CYS A 672 -25.17 -9.98 19.11
C CYS A 672 -23.77 -10.22 19.67
N ASP A 673 -23.26 -9.32 20.51
CA ASP A 673 -21.97 -9.46 21.20
C ASP A 673 -22.04 -8.88 22.62
N PRO A 674 -22.26 -9.72 23.65
CA PRO A 674 -22.37 -9.25 25.03
C PRO A 674 -21.10 -8.59 25.60
N ASN A 675 -19.97 -8.62 24.89
CA ASN A 675 -18.74 -7.91 25.30
C ASN A 675 -18.67 -6.49 24.72
N ASP A 676 -19.56 -6.14 23.80
CA ASP A 676 -19.69 -4.80 23.26
C ASP A 676 -20.69 -4.03 24.11
N GLU A 677 -20.20 -3.06 24.88
CA GLU A 677 -21.02 -2.26 25.79
C GLU A 677 -21.91 -1.24 25.03
N THR A 678 -21.74 -1.12 23.71
CA THR A 678 -22.53 -0.25 22.82
C THR A 678 -23.49 -1.06 21.96
N GLU A 679 -24.58 -0.43 21.52
CA GLU A 679 -25.43 -0.99 20.47
C GLU A 679 -24.84 -0.75 19.10
N ASP A 680 -24.95 -1.75 18.24
CA ASP A 680 -24.18 -1.81 17.00
C ASP A 680 -25.13 -2.18 15.84
N GLY A 681 -26.16 -1.35 15.63
CA GLY A 681 -27.32 -1.64 14.77
C GLY A 681 -27.00 -1.96 13.30
N ALA A 682 -27.79 -2.84 12.69
CA ALA A 682 -27.71 -3.17 11.27
C ALA A 682 -28.01 -1.98 10.34
N PHE A 683 -28.90 -1.07 10.73
CA PHE A 683 -29.19 0.12 9.92
C PHE A 683 -28.03 1.12 9.89
N GLU A 684 -27.29 1.27 11.00
CA GLU A 684 -26.09 2.10 11.02
C GLU A 684 -24.99 1.51 10.12
N ALA A 685 -24.78 0.19 10.16
CA ALA A 685 -23.86 -0.49 9.26
C ALA A 685 -24.21 -0.30 7.77
N ILE A 686 -25.51 -0.26 7.41
CA ILE A 686 -25.98 0.04 6.05
C ILE A 686 -25.63 1.49 5.67
N ARG A 687 -25.89 2.45 6.56
CA ARG A 687 -25.61 3.89 6.35
C ARG A 687 -24.12 4.13 6.14
N GLN A 688 -23.28 3.53 6.96
CA GLN A 688 -21.82 3.61 6.84
C GLN A 688 -21.32 2.98 5.53
N ALA A 689 -21.87 1.83 5.13
CA ALA A 689 -21.52 1.22 3.85
C ALA A 689 -21.92 2.11 2.66
N PHE A 690 -23.06 2.78 2.72
CA PHE A 690 -23.50 3.76 1.73
C PHE A 690 -22.63 5.02 1.71
N ALA A 691 -22.27 5.55 2.89
CA ALA A 691 -21.36 6.68 3.02
C ALA A 691 -20.02 6.42 2.33
N SER A 692 -19.49 5.20 2.45
CA SER A 692 -18.22 4.80 1.83
C SER A 692 -18.19 4.94 0.31
N PHE A 693 -19.36 4.98 -0.36
CA PHE A 693 -19.44 5.29 -1.79
C PHE A 693 -18.77 6.63 -2.13
N TYR A 694 -18.78 7.59 -1.18
CA TYR A 694 -18.20 8.92 -1.29
C TYR A 694 -16.87 9.07 -0.55
N ASN A 695 -16.15 7.97 -0.30
CA ASN A 695 -14.75 8.06 0.12
C ASN A 695 -13.91 8.80 -0.92
N ASP A 696 -12.91 9.56 -0.46
CA ASP A 696 -12.11 10.46 -1.30
C ASP A 696 -11.49 9.73 -2.50
N ASN A 697 -10.83 8.61 -2.25
CA ASN A 697 -10.24 7.77 -3.29
C ASN A 697 -11.29 7.16 -4.24
N ALA A 698 -12.47 6.79 -3.73
CA ALA A 698 -13.54 6.21 -4.54
C ALA A 698 -14.11 7.24 -5.53
N PHE A 699 -14.41 8.45 -5.04
CA PHE A 699 -14.91 9.55 -5.87
C PHE A 699 -13.87 10.03 -6.88
N LEU A 700 -12.62 10.28 -6.44
CA LEU A 700 -11.54 10.72 -7.32
C LEU A 700 -11.29 9.73 -8.47
N GLU A 701 -11.35 8.44 -8.20
CA GLU A 701 -11.16 7.42 -9.22
C GLU A 701 -12.33 7.36 -10.22
N ARG A 702 -13.57 7.51 -9.74
CA ARG A 702 -14.75 7.64 -10.62
C ARG A 702 -14.65 8.89 -11.50
N LEU A 703 -14.25 10.02 -10.93
CA LEU A 703 -14.01 11.27 -11.67
C LEU A 703 -12.88 11.12 -12.69
N ARG A 704 -11.76 10.46 -12.33
CA ARG A 704 -10.62 10.19 -13.23
C ARG A 704 -11.01 9.35 -14.45
N ARG A 705 -12.05 8.52 -14.32
CA ARG A 705 -12.55 7.62 -15.36
C ARG A 705 -13.82 8.12 -16.04
N ASP A 706 -14.21 9.38 -15.79
CA ASP A 706 -15.39 10.02 -16.36
C ASP A 706 -16.68 9.20 -16.11
N VAL A 707 -16.80 8.66 -14.89
CA VAL A 707 -17.97 7.86 -14.48
C VAL A 707 -19.13 8.78 -14.16
N ASN A 708 -20.26 8.56 -14.81
CA ASN A 708 -21.49 9.27 -14.51
C ASN A 708 -22.12 8.74 -13.22
N GLU A 709 -22.10 9.55 -12.16
CA GLU A 709 -22.68 9.25 -10.83
C GLU A 709 -24.16 8.81 -10.89
N ALA A 710 -24.94 9.28 -11.87
CA ALA A 710 -26.34 8.89 -11.99
C ALA A 710 -26.53 7.44 -12.48
N GLN A 711 -25.48 6.82 -13.03
CA GLN A 711 -25.50 5.45 -13.55
C GLN A 711 -24.94 4.42 -12.56
N VAL A 712 -24.36 4.87 -11.45
CA VAL A 712 -23.66 4.03 -10.47
C VAL A 712 -24.19 4.24 -9.05
N GLY A 713 -23.98 3.26 -8.19
CA GLY A 713 -24.40 3.33 -6.80
C GLY A 713 -23.95 2.14 -5.98
N MET A 714 -24.46 2.04 -4.76
CA MET A 714 -24.07 1.03 -3.78
C MET A 714 -25.22 0.08 -3.46
N ALA A 715 -25.10 -1.18 -3.86
CA ALA A 715 -25.89 -2.28 -3.33
C ALA A 715 -25.09 -2.97 -2.23
N LEU A 716 -25.68 -3.95 -1.53
CA LEU A 716 -25.01 -4.62 -0.41
C LEU A 716 -25.12 -6.13 -0.51
N LEU A 717 -23.99 -6.81 -0.30
CA LEU A 717 -23.94 -8.26 -0.07
C LEU A 717 -23.95 -8.52 1.44
N VAL A 718 -24.98 -9.20 1.93
CA VAL A 718 -25.21 -9.46 3.36
C VAL A 718 -25.01 -10.94 3.66
N HIS A 719 -24.17 -11.27 4.65
CA HIS A 719 -23.99 -12.62 5.17
C HIS A 719 -23.64 -12.58 6.66
N HIS A 720 -23.73 -13.70 7.38
CA HIS A 720 -23.27 -13.73 8.79
C HIS A 720 -21.77 -13.41 8.89
N SER A 721 -21.40 -12.62 9.90
CA SER A 721 -20.01 -12.32 10.21
C SER A 721 -19.23 -13.59 10.59
N PHE A 722 -17.91 -13.53 10.44
CA PHE A 722 -16.99 -14.54 10.93
C PHE A 722 -16.38 -14.02 12.24
N PRO A 723 -16.75 -14.54 13.41
CA PRO A 723 -16.14 -14.13 14.67
C PRO A 723 -14.66 -14.46 14.69
N ASP A 724 -13.84 -13.52 15.14
CA ASP A 724 -12.38 -13.63 15.13
C ASP A 724 -11.89 -14.85 15.94
N GLU A 725 -12.62 -15.24 17.00
CA GLU A 725 -12.27 -16.33 17.90
C GLU A 725 -12.24 -17.70 17.21
N ILE A 726 -13.00 -17.85 16.12
CA ILE A 726 -13.07 -19.09 15.35
C ILE A 726 -12.27 -19.02 14.06
N GLU A 727 -11.66 -17.88 13.72
CA GLU A 727 -10.82 -17.79 12.53
C GLU A 727 -9.48 -18.49 12.76
N LEU A 728 -9.24 -19.58 12.04
CA LEU A 728 -7.98 -20.33 12.10
C LEU A 728 -6.96 -19.78 11.09
N ALA A 729 -7.45 -19.34 9.93
CA ALA A 729 -6.67 -18.66 8.92
C ALA A 729 -7.57 -17.79 8.03
N ASN A 730 -7.02 -16.72 7.48
CA ASN A 730 -7.63 -15.97 6.38
C ASN A 730 -6.63 -15.83 5.23
N GLY A 731 -7.11 -15.65 4.01
CA GLY A 731 -6.26 -15.66 2.84
C GLY A 731 -6.88 -15.05 1.59
N VAL A 732 -5.99 -14.70 0.65
CA VAL A 732 -6.34 -14.35 -0.73
C VAL A 732 -5.64 -15.32 -1.67
N ALA A 733 -6.28 -15.66 -2.78
CA ALA A 733 -5.77 -16.58 -3.77
C ALA A 733 -5.96 -16.04 -5.18
N THR A 734 -4.96 -16.22 -6.03
CA THR A 734 -5.11 -15.99 -7.47
C THR A 734 -5.13 -17.30 -8.24
N VAL A 735 -5.97 -17.38 -9.27
CA VAL A 735 -6.03 -18.50 -10.23
C VAL A 735 -5.77 -17.94 -11.63
N GLU A 736 -4.56 -18.17 -12.15
CA GLU A 736 -4.14 -17.71 -13.47
C GLU A 736 -4.30 -18.83 -14.51
N ARG A 737 -5.19 -18.61 -15.49
CA ARG A 737 -5.47 -19.55 -16.57
C ARG A 737 -5.03 -18.96 -17.91
N LYS A 738 -4.17 -19.70 -18.64
CA LYS A 738 -3.51 -19.23 -19.89
C LYS A 738 -4.07 -19.84 -21.17
N GLY A 739 -5.29 -20.39 -21.13
CA GLY A 739 -5.92 -21.08 -22.27
C GLY A 739 -5.97 -22.60 -22.15
N ALA A 740 -6.66 -23.23 -23.10
CA ALA A 740 -6.90 -24.67 -23.09
C ALA A 740 -5.60 -25.48 -23.22
N GLY A 741 -5.43 -26.52 -22.39
CA GLY A 741 -4.26 -27.41 -22.42
C GLY A 741 -2.99 -26.85 -21.77
N GLN A 742 -3.02 -25.61 -21.27
CA GLN A 742 -1.94 -25.01 -20.50
C GLN A 742 -2.09 -25.33 -19.00
N ASN A 743 -0.97 -25.28 -18.27
CA ASN A 743 -0.99 -25.40 -16.81
C ASN A 743 -1.63 -24.15 -16.20
N THR A 744 -2.38 -24.32 -15.12
CA THR A 744 -2.95 -23.23 -14.33
C THR A 744 -2.04 -22.96 -13.14
N ILE A 745 -1.76 -21.68 -12.85
CA ILE A 745 -0.98 -21.29 -11.67
C ILE A 745 -1.96 -20.80 -10.61
N VAL A 746 -1.85 -21.35 -9.40
CA VAL A 746 -2.62 -20.92 -8.23
C VAL A 746 -1.66 -20.38 -7.19
N THR A 747 -1.79 -19.12 -6.83
CA THR A 747 -0.99 -18.52 -5.75
C THR A 747 -1.88 -18.29 -4.55
N LEU A 748 -1.49 -18.82 -3.40
CA LEU A 748 -2.20 -18.70 -2.12
C LEU A 748 -1.38 -17.81 -1.19
N VAL A 749 -2.00 -16.79 -0.64
CA VAL A 749 -1.40 -15.93 0.39
C VAL A 749 -2.24 -16.06 1.65
N THR A 750 -1.68 -16.67 2.69
CA THR A 750 -2.42 -17.06 3.91
C THR A 750 -1.80 -16.44 5.16
N GLN A 751 -2.65 -15.97 6.08
CA GLN A 751 -2.27 -15.51 7.39
C GLN A 751 -3.01 -16.30 8.48
N GLN A 752 -2.35 -16.50 9.63
CA GLN A 752 -2.92 -17.21 10.76
C GLN A 752 -3.93 -16.32 11.50
N GLY A 753 -5.07 -16.90 11.90
CA GLY A 753 -6.11 -16.18 12.65
C GLY A 753 -6.93 -15.22 11.79
N SER A 754 -7.49 -14.19 12.42
CA SER A 754 -8.13 -13.04 11.77
C SER A 754 -7.14 -11.96 11.31
N VAL A 755 -5.83 -12.13 11.56
CA VAL A 755 -4.79 -11.15 11.18
C VAL A 755 -4.82 -10.91 9.68
N SER A 756 -4.98 -9.66 9.28
CA SER A 756 -5.18 -9.30 7.88
C SER A 756 -4.02 -9.77 6.97
N VAL A 757 -4.38 -10.29 5.80
CA VAL A 757 -3.44 -10.65 4.72
C VAL A 757 -3.10 -9.45 3.84
N THR A 758 -4.08 -8.58 3.61
CA THR A 758 -3.99 -7.43 2.71
C THR A 758 -3.46 -6.18 3.41
N ASN A 759 -3.63 -6.09 4.73
CA ASN A 759 -3.13 -5.01 5.58
C ASN A 759 -2.64 -5.57 6.93
N PRO A 760 -1.58 -6.41 6.95
CA PRO A 760 -1.09 -7.04 8.17
C PRO A 760 -0.61 -5.99 9.17
N GLU A 761 -1.18 -5.98 10.39
CA GLU A 761 -0.69 -5.13 11.46
C GLU A 761 0.73 -5.52 11.89
N GLY A 762 1.58 -4.50 12.11
CA GLY A 762 2.97 -4.67 12.53
C GLY A 762 3.84 -5.38 11.50
N ALA A 763 4.67 -6.32 11.94
CA ALA A 763 5.63 -7.04 11.07
C ALA A 763 5.09 -8.40 10.57
N ALA A 764 3.76 -8.59 10.52
CA ALA A 764 3.16 -9.84 10.08
C ALA A 764 3.37 -10.07 8.57
N ILE A 765 4.12 -11.12 8.24
CA ILE A 765 4.38 -11.58 6.89
C ILE A 765 3.47 -12.77 6.61
N PRO A 766 2.57 -12.71 5.61
CA PRO A 766 1.75 -13.86 5.25
C PRO A 766 2.57 -14.93 4.52
N GLU A 767 2.15 -16.17 4.68
CA GLU A 767 2.65 -17.31 3.93
C GLU A 767 2.26 -17.17 2.46
N GLU A 768 3.17 -17.51 1.55
CA GLU A 768 2.92 -17.56 0.11
C GLU A 768 3.22 -18.96 -0.42
N VAL A 769 2.23 -19.58 -1.04
CA VAL A 769 2.33 -20.91 -1.67
C VAL A 769 1.91 -20.80 -3.12
N VAL A 770 2.81 -21.15 -4.05
CA VAL A 770 2.53 -21.19 -5.49
C VAL A 770 2.41 -22.65 -5.93
N VAL A 771 1.24 -22.97 -6.49
CA VAL A 771 0.84 -24.30 -6.91
C VAL A 771 0.64 -24.33 -8.41
N GLU A 772 1.22 -25.33 -9.07
CA GLU A 772 1.02 -25.58 -10.50
C GLU A 772 -0.01 -26.71 -10.65
N VAL A 773 -1.14 -26.43 -11.31
CA VAL A 773 -2.13 -27.43 -11.67
C VAL A 773 -1.92 -27.78 -13.14
N LEU A 774 -1.48 -29.02 -13.38
CA LEU A 774 -1.20 -29.50 -14.74
C LEU A 774 -2.49 -29.60 -15.55
N SER A 775 -2.39 -29.51 -16.88
CA SER A 775 -3.54 -29.68 -17.77
C SER A 775 -4.26 -31.04 -17.67
N THR A 776 -3.64 -32.02 -17.00
CA THR A 776 -4.24 -33.32 -16.63
C THR A 776 -5.13 -33.26 -15.37
N GLY A 777 -5.19 -32.11 -14.69
CA GLY A 777 -5.85 -31.93 -13.39
C GLY A 777 -4.96 -32.28 -12.19
N TYR A 778 -3.72 -32.71 -12.40
CA TYR A 778 -2.80 -33.04 -11.30
C TYR A 778 -2.30 -31.76 -10.58
N VAL A 779 -2.54 -31.68 -9.27
CA VAL A 779 -2.07 -30.59 -8.40
C VAL A 779 -0.63 -30.86 -7.94
N LYS A 780 0.33 -30.12 -8.48
CA LYS A 780 1.75 -30.24 -8.13
C LYS A 780 2.06 -29.40 -6.88
N LEU A 781 1.89 -30.02 -5.72
CA LEU A 781 2.19 -29.42 -4.43
C LEU A 781 3.40 -30.11 -3.79
N THR A 782 4.51 -29.38 -3.66
CA THR A 782 5.80 -29.87 -3.12
C THR A 782 6.34 -28.87 -2.10
N PRO A 783 7.36 -29.20 -1.27
CA PRO A 783 7.98 -28.21 -0.39
C PRO A 783 8.46 -26.94 -1.11
N ALA A 784 8.89 -27.05 -2.37
CA ALA A 784 9.31 -25.91 -3.20
C ALA A 784 8.14 -25.00 -3.66
N SER A 785 6.90 -25.43 -3.42
CA SER A 785 5.70 -24.62 -3.65
C SER A 785 5.57 -23.51 -2.60
N GLN A 786 6.08 -23.68 -1.37
CA GLN A 786 6.14 -22.61 -0.38
C GLN A 786 7.23 -21.61 -0.80
N LYS A 787 6.82 -20.41 -1.22
CA LYS A 787 7.72 -19.34 -1.66
C LYS A 787 8.15 -18.43 -0.52
N ARG A 788 7.25 -18.24 0.44
CA ARG A 788 7.48 -17.44 1.65
C ARG A 788 6.74 -18.09 2.81
N GLN A 789 7.40 -18.22 3.95
CA GLN A 789 6.77 -18.75 5.16
C GLN A 789 6.03 -17.61 5.89
N SER A 790 4.88 -17.92 6.53
CA SER A 790 4.22 -16.94 7.42
C SER A 790 5.08 -16.68 8.64
N SER A 791 5.09 -15.43 9.06
CA SER A 791 5.71 -15.04 10.32
C SER A 791 4.96 -15.54 11.55
N LEU A 792 3.66 -15.84 11.44
CA LEU A 792 2.85 -16.18 12.61
C LEU A 792 3.00 -17.66 13.03
N VAL A 793 3.54 -18.51 12.15
CA VAL A 793 3.73 -19.94 12.41
C VAL A 793 5.20 -20.35 12.57
N PRO A 794 5.52 -21.38 13.39
CA PRO A 794 6.90 -21.83 13.60
C PRO A 794 7.63 -22.23 12.31
N VAL A 795 8.96 -22.02 12.24
CA VAL A 795 9.80 -22.40 11.10
C VAL A 795 9.55 -23.84 10.63
N GLY A 796 9.32 -24.03 9.33
CA GLY A 796 9.01 -25.33 8.72
C GLY A 796 7.56 -25.82 8.93
N ARG A 797 6.70 -25.02 9.56
CA ARG A 797 5.25 -25.22 9.59
C ARG A 797 4.57 -24.31 8.56
N THR A 798 3.33 -24.67 8.28
CA THR A 798 2.42 -23.97 7.37
C THR A 798 1.27 -23.38 8.16
N VAL A 799 0.58 -22.38 7.61
CA VAL A 799 -0.57 -21.73 8.27
C VAL A 799 -1.74 -22.69 8.42
N MET A 800 -2.03 -23.45 7.36
CA MET A 800 -3.05 -24.50 7.32
C MET A 800 -2.40 -25.89 7.34
N ASP A 801 -3.21 -26.95 7.46
CA ASP A 801 -2.72 -28.32 7.55
C ASP A 801 -2.15 -28.78 6.20
N TRP A 802 -0.83 -28.99 6.17
CA TRP A 802 -0.13 -29.41 4.97
C TRP A 802 -0.09 -30.94 4.83
N PRO A 803 -0.31 -31.50 3.63
CA PRO A 803 -0.67 -30.82 2.37
C PRO A 803 -2.18 -30.70 2.14
N ASP A 804 -3.01 -31.26 3.01
CA ASP A 804 -4.40 -31.60 2.70
C ASP A 804 -5.31 -30.37 2.58
N ASP A 805 -5.20 -29.38 3.47
CA ASP A 805 -6.00 -28.15 3.36
C ASP A 805 -5.67 -27.39 2.07
N TYR A 806 -4.39 -27.33 1.69
CA TYR A 806 -3.95 -26.66 0.47
C TYR A 806 -4.49 -27.35 -0.77
N ARG A 807 -4.51 -28.70 -0.80
CA ARG A 807 -5.12 -29.44 -1.91
C ARG A 807 -6.62 -29.24 -1.98
N ASN A 808 -7.31 -29.30 -0.84
CA ASN A 808 -8.74 -29.10 -0.77
C ASN A 808 -9.12 -27.68 -1.22
N LEU A 809 -8.40 -26.67 -0.74
CA LEU A 809 -8.58 -25.29 -1.15
C LEU A 809 -8.34 -25.12 -2.65
N VAL A 810 -7.23 -25.63 -3.19
CA VAL A 810 -6.95 -25.57 -4.64
C VAL A 810 -8.08 -26.24 -5.44
N GLY A 811 -8.65 -27.35 -4.95
CA GLY A 811 -9.84 -27.97 -5.55
C GLY A 811 -11.02 -26.99 -5.63
N LEU A 812 -11.41 -26.39 -4.50
CA LEU A 812 -12.49 -25.40 -4.44
C LEU A 812 -12.25 -24.21 -5.40
N LEU A 813 -11.02 -23.68 -5.42
CA LEU A 813 -10.66 -22.55 -6.29
C LEU A 813 -10.73 -22.93 -7.78
N MET A 814 -10.36 -24.17 -8.13
CA MET A 814 -10.49 -24.68 -9.49
C MET A 814 -11.95 -24.88 -9.89
N ASP A 815 -12.81 -25.36 -8.99
CA ASP A 815 -14.25 -25.49 -9.24
C ASP A 815 -14.91 -24.12 -9.49
N VAL A 816 -14.56 -23.10 -8.70
CA VAL A 816 -14.99 -21.71 -8.94
C VAL A 816 -14.48 -21.21 -10.29
N SER A 817 -13.22 -21.49 -10.63
CA SER A 817 -12.63 -21.09 -11.92
C SER A 817 -13.33 -21.76 -13.11
N ASP A 818 -13.67 -23.04 -13.01
CA ASP A 818 -14.39 -23.74 -14.08
C ASP A 818 -15.85 -23.28 -14.21
N GLN A 819 -16.50 -22.93 -13.10
CA GLN A 819 -17.83 -22.30 -13.13
C GLN A 819 -17.76 -20.91 -13.78
N PHE A 820 -16.77 -20.09 -13.43
CA PHE A 820 -16.54 -18.79 -14.06
C PHE A 820 -16.40 -18.92 -15.59
N ARG A 821 -15.55 -19.85 -16.04
CA ARG A 821 -15.38 -20.16 -17.47
C ARG A 821 -16.69 -20.59 -18.13
N THR A 822 -17.50 -21.39 -17.44
CA THR A 822 -18.76 -21.89 -17.99
C THR A 822 -19.78 -20.76 -18.16
N VAL A 823 -19.89 -19.88 -17.18
CA VAL A 823 -20.83 -18.74 -17.18
C VAL A 823 -20.38 -17.65 -18.16
N THR A 824 -19.08 -17.37 -18.26
CA THR A 824 -18.55 -16.26 -19.08
C THR A 824 -18.05 -16.66 -20.47
N GLY A 825 -17.76 -17.94 -20.68
CA GLY A 825 -17.16 -18.45 -21.92
C GLY A 825 -15.66 -18.18 -22.08
N LYS A 826 -15.00 -17.52 -21.13
CA LYS A 826 -13.58 -17.11 -21.23
C LYS A 826 -12.61 -18.27 -21.03
N THR A 827 -11.51 -18.29 -21.78
CA THR A 827 -10.48 -19.33 -21.67
C THR A 827 -9.16 -18.86 -21.06
N THR A 828 -8.93 -17.54 -21.05
CA THR A 828 -7.74 -16.89 -20.48
C THR A 828 -8.20 -15.80 -19.55
N TYR A 829 -7.81 -15.88 -18.28
CA TYR A 829 -8.21 -14.93 -17.24
C TYR A 829 -7.40 -15.18 -15.96
N ILE A 830 -7.42 -14.20 -15.06
CA ILE A 830 -6.95 -14.34 -13.69
C ILE A 830 -8.15 -14.07 -12.78
N LEU A 831 -8.42 -14.98 -11.84
CA LEU A 831 -9.36 -14.73 -10.75
C LEU A 831 -8.61 -14.39 -9.48
N ASP A 832 -9.17 -13.48 -8.69
CA ASP A 832 -8.77 -13.16 -7.32
C ASP A 832 -9.90 -13.59 -6.38
N LEU A 833 -9.56 -14.36 -5.35
CA LEU A 833 -10.52 -14.99 -4.44
C LEU A 833 -10.11 -14.75 -2.99
N GLU A 834 -11.08 -14.44 -2.14
CA GLU A 834 -10.85 -14.36 -0.69
C GLU A 834 -11.39 -15.61 0.01
N TYR A 835 -10.61 -16.19 0.92
CA TYR A 835 -11.00 -17.38 1.67
C TYR A 835 -10.66 -17.28 3.16
N LYS A 836 -11.27 -18.16 3.95
CA LYS A 836 -10.97 -18.38 5.37
C LYS A 836 -10.92 -19.88 5.67
N LYS A 837 -10.17 -20.26 6.70
CA LYS A 837 -10.32 -21.51 7.43
C LYS A 837 -10.90 -21.16 8.80
N VAL A 838 -12.05 -21.71 9.14
CA VAL A 838 -12.74 -21.43 10.40
C VAL A 838 -12.93 -22.70 11.22
N GLY A 839 -12.90 -22.56 12.55
CA GLY A 839 -13.28 -23.60 13.49
C GLY A 839 -14.80 -23.80 13.56
N PRO A 840 -15.28 -24.85 14.25
CA PRO A 840 -16.70 -25.05 14.49
C PRO A 840 -17.27 -23.96 15.41
N GLY A 841 -18.56 -23.66 15.27
CA GLY A 841 -19.29 -22.75 16.15
C GLY A 841 -19.77 -21.43 15.51
N GLY A 842 -19.36 -21.11 14.28
CA GLY A 842 -19.84 -19.92 13.58
C GLY A 842 -21.12 -20.15 12.78
N GLN A 843 -21.95 -19.12 12.60
CA GLN A 843 -23.21 -19.23 11.85
C GLN A 843 -23.00 -19.43 10.34
N ALA A 844 -21.95 -18.81 9.76
CA ALA A 844 -21.65 -18.93 8.34
C ALA A 844 -21.17 -20.35 7.94
N MET A 845 -20.51 -21.07 8.86
CA MET A 845 -20.03 -22.44 8.64
C MET A 845 -19.99 -23.23 9.97
N PRO A 846 -21.14 -23.75 10.45
CA PRO A 846 -21.26 -24.31 11.81
C PRO A 846 -20.29 -25.45 12.14
N THR A 847 -19.95 -26.27 11.15
CA THR A 847 -19.04 -27.41 11.32
C THR A 847 -17.55 -27.02 11.30
N GLY A 848 -17.22 -25.78 10.96
CA GLY A 848 -15.87 -25.38 10.60
C GLY A 848 -15.44 -25.92 9.24
N GLY A 849 -14.33 -25.39 8.71
CA GLY A 849 -13.76 -25.80 7.42
C GLY A 849 -13.21 -24.64 6.59
N LEU A 850 -12.95 -24.93 5.32
CA LEU A 850 -12.53 -23.93 4.33
C LEU A 850 -13.76 -23.26 3.72
N ILE A 851 -13.73 -21.94 3.61
CA ILE A 851 -14.80 -21.15 3.00
C ILE A 851 -14.21 -20.12 2.04
N VAL A 852 -14.75 -20.03 0.83
CA VAL A 852 -14.44 -18.96 -0.12
C VAL A 852 -15.57 -17.95 -0.05
N LYS A 853 -15.24 -16.71 0.30
CA LYS A 853 -16.21 -15.65 0.59
C LYS A 853 -16.35 -14.61 -0.52
N GLN A 854 -15.37 -14.53 -1.43
CA GLN A 854 -15.41 -13.59 -2.55
C GLN A 854 -14.64 -14.15 -3.75
N VAL A 855 -15.10 -13.80 -4.93
CA VAL A 855 -14.41 -14.03 -6.21
C VAL A 855 -14.61 -12.81 -7.10
N ARG A 856 -13.55 -12.43 -7.82
CA ARG A 856 -13.59 -11.41 -8.87
C ARG A 856 -12.58 -11.74 -9.95
N GLN A 857 -12.80 -11.21 -11.15
CA GLN A 857 -11.79 -11.25 -12.20
C GLN A 857 -10.79 -10.12 -11.98
N VAL A 858 -9.50 -10.40 -12.14
CA VAL A 858 -8.47 -9.36 -12.21
C VAL A 858 -8.43 -8.81 -13.66
N PRO A 859 -8.55 -7.49 -13.85
CA PRO A 859 -8.30 -6.86 -15.14
C PRO A 859 -6.95 -7.30 -15.69
N SER A 860 -6.96 -7.93 -16.86
CA SER A 860 -5.73 -8.23 -17.60
C SER A 860 -5.79 -7.41 -18.87
N PRO A 861 -5.19 -6.21 -18.89
CA PRO A 861 -5.06 -5.50 -20.13
C PRO A 861 -3.98 -6.22 -20.93
N ASP A 862 -4.39 -7.10 -21.84
CA ASP A 862 -3.59 -7.48 -23.02
C ASP A 862 -3.52 -6.28 -24.00
N ARG A 863 -3.52 -5.07 -23.43
CA ARG A 863 -3.59 -3.80 -24.12
C ARG A 863 -2.18 -3.44 -24.51
N ARG A 864 -1.98 -3.41 -25.82
CA ARG A 864 -0.77 -2.92 -26.43
C ARG A 864 -0.91 -1.44 -26.72
N GLN A 865 0.18 -0.71 -26.55
CA GLN A 865 0.26 0.70 -26.91
C GLN A 865 1.50 0.93 -27.78
N THR A 866 1.43 1.95 -28.62
CA THR A 866 2.57 2.41 -29.40
C THR A 866 3.48 3.19 -28.47
N PRO A 867 4.75 2.82 -28.34
CA PRO A 867 5.64 3.50 -27.41
C PRO A 867 6.11 4.86 -27.96
N PHE A 868 6.74 5.64 -27.11
CA PHE A 868 7.24 6.98 -27.36
C PHE A 868 8.74 7.02 -27.08
N LEU A 869 9.52 7.50 -28.06
CA LEU A 869 10.94 7.75 -27.93
C LEU A 869 11.13 9.20 -27.50
N VAL A 870 11.84 9.41 -26.39
CA VAL A 870 12.23 10.74 -25.91
C VAL A 870 13.66 11.04 -26.36
N ASN A 871 13.88 12.21 -26.94
CA ASN A 871 15.22 12.67 -27.25
C ASN A 871 16.00 12.96 -25.97
N SER A 872 16.77 11.96 -25.54
CA SER A 872 17.82 12.10 -24.53
C SER A 872 19.14 11.82 -25.23
N PRO A 873 19.95 12.86 -25.52
CA PRO A 873 21.23 12.68 -26.20
C PRO A 873 22.09 11.66 -25.45
N ALA A 874 22.61 10.68 -26.19
CA ALA A 874 23.42 9.60 -25.60
C ALA A 874 24.77 9.49 -26.29
N GLU A 875 25.79 9.22 -25.49
CA GLU A 875 27.15 8.97 -25.97
C GLU A 875 27.40 7.46 -26.13
N PHE A 876 27.93 7.07 -27.27
CA PHE A 876 28.31 5.71 -27.60
C PHE A 876 29.78 5.66 -27.98
N GLU A 877 30.49 4.66 -27.47
CA GLU A 877 31.84 4.32 -27.89
C GLU A 877 31.84 2.94 -28.54
N VAL A 878 32.68 2.74 -29.56
CA VAL A 878 32.81 1.43 -30.21
C VAL A 878 33.40 0.43 -29.20
N TYR A 879 32.67 -0.66 -28.96
CA TYR A 879 33.08 -1.72 -28.04
C TYR A 879 34.33 -2.44 -28.57
N THR A 880 35.42 -2.43 -27.79
CA THR A 880 36.74 -2.96 -28.21
C THR A 880 37.04 -4.38 -27.68
N GLY A 881 36.03 -5.17 -27.34
CA GLY A 881 36.23 -6.52 -26.78
C GLY A 881 36.29 -7.63 -27.85
N GLU A 882 37.19 -8.59 -27.67
CA GLU A 882 37.22 -9.85 -28.45
C GLU A 882 36.04 -10.75 -28.05
N PHE A 883 34.82 -10.51 -28.56
CA PHE A 883 33.69 -11.39 -28.22
C PHE A 883 32.70 -11.58 -29.38
N ASP A 884 32.85 -12.69 -30.10
CA ASP A 884 31.73 -13.37 -30.74
C ASP A 884 31.83 -14.88 -30.44
N LEU A 885 30.68 -15.50 -30.12
CA LEU A 885 30.55 -16.94 -29.88
C LEU A 885 30.57 -17.74 -31.21
N PHE A 886 30.50 -17.06 -32.38
CA PHE A 886 30.30 -17.72 -33.67
C PHE A 886 31.16 -17.22 -34.85
N ASP A 887 31.86 -16.07 -34.77
CA ASP A 887 32.74 -15.57 -35.86
C ASP A 887 33.92 -14.73 -35.30
N PRO A 888 35.20 -15.04 -35.58
CA PRO A 888 36.31 -14.24 -35.07
C PRO A 888 36.25 -12.78 -35.56
N THR A 889 36.06 -11.82 -34.64
CA THR A 889 36.19 -10.39 -34.95
C THR A 889 37.66 -10.03 -35.17
N ASP A 890 37.94 -9.18 -36.17
CA ASP A 890 39.29 -8.68 -36.42
C ASP A 890 39.60 -7.54 -35.45
N VAL A 891 40.38 -7.84 -34.40
CA VAL A 891 40.76 -6.87 -33.36
C VAL A 891 41.43 -5.59 -33.93
N PHE A 892 42.07 -5.67 -35.11
CA PHE A 892 42.67 -4.51 -35.78
C PHE A 892 41.63 -3.68 -36.54
N ALA A 893 40.54 -4.29 -37.01
CA ALA A 893 39.40 -3.58 -37.58
C ALA A 893 38.66 -2.78 -36.49
N ASP A 894 38.39 -3.39 -35.33
CA ASP A 894 37.79 -2.70 -34.19
C ASP A 894 38.65 -1.51 -33.71
N HIS A 895 39.98 -1.68 -33.70
CA HIS A 895 40.90 -0.60 -33.35
C HIS A 895 40.91 0.56 -34.38
N ARG A 896 40.55 0.32 -35.65
CA ARG A 896 40.44 1.37 -36.69
C ARG A 896 39.10 2.11 -36.65
N LEU A 897 38.09 1.53 -36.02
CA LEU A 897 36.79 2.15 -35.79
C LEU A 897 36.70 2.92 -34.47
N LYS A 898 37.83 3.14 -33.78
CA LYS A 898 37.90 3.98 -32.58
C LYS A 898 37.22 5.32 -32.81
N SER A 899 36.03 5.41 -32.23
CA SER A 899 35.17 6.56 -32.37
C SER A 899 34.21 6.66 -31.20
N ARG A 900 33.85 7.90 -30.90
CA ARG A 900 32.88 8.31 -29.89
C ARG A 900 31.80 9.11 -30.59
N TRP A 901 30.55 8.84 -30.22
CA TRP A 901 29.38 9.30 -30.94
C TRP A 901 28.39 9.87 -29.94
N THR A 902 28.09 11.15 -30.02
CA THR A 902 26.91 11.71 -29.38
C THR A 902 25.78 11.73 -30.40
N LEU A 903 24.71 10.99 -30.12
CA LEU A 903 23.55 10.87 -31.00
C LEU A 903 22.33 11.51 -30.33
N GLU A 904 21.55 12.25 -31.13
CA GLU A 904 20.24 12.77 -30.78
C GLU A 904 19.17 12.13 -31.67
N THR A 905 17.95 11.99 -31.13
CA THR A 905 16.80 11.42 -31.83
C THR A 905 15.67 12.44 -31.96
N LEU A 906 14.65 12.11 -32.75
CA LEU A 906 13.36 12.79 -32.65
C LEU A 906 12.65 12.35 -31.37
N SER A 907 12.02 13.29 -30.67
CA SER A 907 10.97 12.94 -29.70
C SER A 907 9.70 12.59 -30.48
N MET A 908 9.31 11.32 -30.51
CA MET A 908 8.24 10.85 -31.38
C MET A 908 7.56 9.56 -30.91
N THR A 909 6.32 9.38 -31.35
CA THR A 909 5.65 8.08 -31.33
C THR A 909 6.38 7.11 -32.26
N VAL A 910 6.63 5.90 -31.78
CA VAL A 910 7.42 4.88 -32.49
C VAL A 910 6.48 3.97 -33.28
N ASP A 911 5.99 4.49 -34.41
CA ASP A 911 5.20 3.75 -35.39
C ASP A 911 5.88 3.67 -36.75
N SER A 912 5.34 2.84 -37.64
CA SER A 912 5.91 2.64 -38.98
C SER A 912 5.96 3.90 -39.85
N ASN A 913 5.03 4.86 -39.66
CA ASN A 913 5.01 6.09 -40.43
C ASN A 913 6.13 7.04 -39.96
N HIS A 914 6.32 7.20 -38.65
CA HIS A 914 7.41 8.00 -38.11
C HIS A 914 8.78 7.35 -38.39
N LEU A 915 8.92 6.04 -38.15
CA LEU A 915 10.16 5.31 -38.42
C LEU A 915 10.58 5.36 -39.89
N SER A 916 9.64 5.50 -40.84
CA SER A 916 9.97 5.66 -42.27
C SER A 916 10.54 7.02 -42.67
N ARG A 917 10.45 8.03 -41.78
CA ARG A 917 10.87 9.41 -42.07
C ARG A 917 12.25 9.76 -41.48
N GLY A 918 12.84 8.89 -40.67
CA GLY A 918 14.08 9.15 -39.94
C GLY A 918 13.92 9.01 -38.44
N LEU A 919 14.96 8.50 -37.76
CA LEU A 919 15.02 8.34 -36.31
C LEU A 919 15.95 9.39 -35.65
N TYR A 920 17.11 9.61 -36.25
CA TYR A 920 18.18 10.46 -35.72
C TYR A 920 18.10 11.89 -36.25
N THR A 921 18.41 12.85 -35.39
CA THR A 921 18.40 14.28 -35.73
C THR A 921 19.81 14.81 -35.86
N LYS A 922 20.52 14.94 -34.74
CA LYS A 922 21.90 15.44 -34.68
C LYS A 922 22.86 14.32 -34.33
N VAL A 923 24.07 14.48 -34.82
CA VAL A 923 25.17 13.58 -34.55
C VAL A 923 26.45 14.37 -34.37
N ASN A 924 27.23 14.00 -33.36
CA ASN A 924 28.60 14.43 -33.15
C ASN A 924 29.49 13.18 -33.10
N ILE A 925 30.45 13.07 -34.01
CA ILE A 925 31.34 11.92 -34.15
C ILE A 925 32.76 12.40 -33.97
N GLU A 926 33.44 11.92 -32.94
CA GLU A 926 34.89 11.96 -32.83
C GLU A 926 35.44 10.62 -33.31
N TYR A 927 36.34 10.61 -34.27
CA TYR A 927 36.90 9.37 -34.81
C TYR A 927 38.36 9.52 -35.19
N LEU A 928 39.05 8.39 -35.25
CA LEU A 928 40.44 8.32 -35.68
C LEU A 928 40.53 8.22 -37.22
N ASP A 929 41.31 9.13 -37.81
CA ASP A 929 41.80 9.07 -39.19
C ASP A 929 43.33 8.99 -39.14
N ASP A 930 43.85 7.77 -39.30
CA ASP A 930 45.27 7.44 -39.07
C ASP A 930 45.75 7.81 -37.65
N ASP A 931 46.54 8.87 -37.49
CA ASP A 931 47.04 9.38 -36.21
C ASP A 931 46.35 10.66 -35.74
N GLN A 932 45.35 11.15 -36.48
CA GLN A 932 44.60 12.36 -36.15
C GLN A 932 43.18 12.06 -35.66
N VAL A 933 42.78 12.73 -34.59
CA VAL A 933 41.38 12.78 -34.17
C VAL A 933 40.67 13.82 -35.03
N ARG A 934 39.60 13.41 -35.70
CA ARG A 934 38.70 14.30 -36.45
C ARG A 934 37.32 14.31 -35.83
N THR A 935 36.60 15.39 -36.06
CA THR A 935 35.23 15.58 -35.56
C THR A 935 34.28 15.88 -36.72
N ILE A 936 33.10 15.27 -36.71
CA ILE A 936 31.96 15.61 -37.56
C ILE A 936 30.80 15.97 -36.65
N SER A 937 30.22 17.15 -36.84
CA SER A 937 29.02 17.55 -36.11
C SER A 937 28.00 18.13 -37.08
N GLY A 938 26.74 17.70 -36.99
CA GLY A 938 25.68 18.21 -37.87
C GLY A 938 24.38 17.43 -37.74
N GLU A 939 23.45 17.72 -38.65
CA GLU A 939 22.21 16.96 -38.79
C GLU A 939 22.49 15.68 -39.58
N MET A 940 22.10 14.52 -39.03
CA MET A 940 22.38 13.22 -39.62
C MET A 940 21.81 13.07 -41.04
N PRO A 941 20.57 13.53 -41.35
CA PRO A 941 20.04 13.50 -42.71
C PRO A 941 20.77 14.42 -43.70
N LEU A 942 21.61 15.35 -43.22
CA LEU A 942 22.38 16.28 -44.05
C LEU A 942 23.86 15.88 -44.17
N LEU A 943 24.28 14.76 -43.57
CA LEU A 943 25.62 14.24 -43.78
C LEU A 943 25.84 13.87 -45.26
N PRO A 944 27.10 13.86 -45.75
CA PRO A 944 27.36 13.56 -47.15
C PRO A 944 26.84 12.16 -47.52
N PHE A 945 26.02 12.09 -48.57
CA PHE A 945 25.38 10.85 -49.04
C PHE A 945 24.51 10.18 -47.97
N ALA A 946 23.88 10.96 -47.10
CA ALA A 946 22.96 10.45 -46.10
C ALA A 946 21.74 9.77 -46.77
N GLU A 947 21.44 8.54 -46.36
CA GLU A 947 20.26 7.78 -46.78
C GLU A 947 19.63 7.09 -45.58
N HIS A 948 18.30 7.13 -45.52
CA HIS A 948 17.51 6.49 -44.46
C HIS A 948 16.57 5.43 -45.06
N ALA A 949 16.45 4.29 -44.40
CA ALA A 949 15.52 3.23 -44.76
C ALA A 949 14.91 2.56 -43.52
N TYR A 950 13.64 2.16 -43.64
CA TYR A 950 12.93 1.34 -42.67
C TYR A 950 12.22 0.18 -43.40
N ASP A 951 12.50 -1.06 -42.99
CA ASP A 951 12.00 -2.26 -43.68
C ASP A 951 10.78 -2.92 -42.98
N GLY A 952 10.25 -2.27 -41.95
CA GLY A 952 9.18 -2.80 -41.09
C GLY A 952 9.69 -3.37 -39.77
N ASN A 953 10.99 -3.64 -39.63
CA ASN A 953 11.59 -4.16 -38.41
C ASN A 953 12.81 -3.35 -37.95
N ASP A 954 13.63 -2.90 -38.89
CA ASP A 954 14.89 -2.22 -38.60
C ASP A 954 14.97 -0.86 -39.32
N VAL A 955 15.59 0.11 -38.63
CA VAL A 955 15.99 1.39 -39.19
C VAL A 955 17.45 1.33 -39.61
N VAL A 956 17.77 1.84 -40.80
CA VAL A 956 19.14 1.89 -41.33
C VAL A 956 19.43 3.30 -41.84
N ASP A 957 20.40 3.96 -41.22
CA ASP A 957 20.91 5.27 -41.62
C ASP A 957 22.34 5.11 -42.15
N ASN A 958 22.57 5.50 -43.40
CA ASN A 958 23.87 5.41 -44.07
C ASN A 958 24.39 6.80 -44.40
N TRP A 959 25.70 6.99 -44.41
CA TRP A 959 26.35 8.17 -44.97
C TRP A 959 27.78 7.82 -45.36
N ARG A 960 28.45 8.70 -46.09
CA ARG A 960 29.79 8.45 -46.61
C ARG A 960 30.75 9.58 -46.26
N LEU A 961 31.97 9.20 -45.91
CA LEU A 961 33.08 10.13 -45.71
C LEU A 961 34.07 10.02 -46.88
N PRO A 962 33.89 10.82 -47.96
CA PRO A 962 34.70 10.71 -49.17
C PRO A 962 36.11 11.30 -49.02
N ASP A 963 36.32 12.21 -48.07
CA ASP A 963 37.56 13.01 -47.95
C ASP A 963 38.61 12.39 -47.00
N LEU A 964 38.44 11.12 -46.64
CA LEU A 964 39.39 10.38 -45.80
C LEU A 964 40.53 9.80 -46.62
N SER A 965 41.64 9.48 -45.93
CA SER A 965 42.78 8.81 -46.58
C SER A 965 42.31 7.54 -47.28
N ASN A 966 41.46 6.73 -46.63
CA ASN A 966 40.65 5.66 -47.21
C ASN A 966 39.14 5.98 -47.08
N PRO A 967 38.47 6.42 -48.16
CA PRO A 967 37.04 6.71 -48.12
C PRO A 967 36.23 5.53 -47.59
N ARG A 968 35.20 5.81 -46.80
CA ARG A 968 34.35 4.76 -46.23
C ARG A 968 32.91 5.20 -46.05
N THR A 969 32.01 4.24 -46.17
CA THR A 969 30.58 4.38 -45.93
C THR A 969 30.26 3.80 -44.57
N TYR A 970 29.55 4.54 -43.74
CA TYR A 970 29.03 4.06 -42.47
C TYR A 970 27.57 3.69 -42.61
N ARG A 971 27.17 2.65 -41.88
CA ARG A 971 25.79 2.21 -41.75
C ARG A 971 25.47 2.00 -40.29
N LEU A 972 24.61 2.85 -39.74
CA LEU A 972 24.02 2.68 -38.43
C LEU A 972 22.70 1.93 -38.59
N ARG A 973 22.62 0.72 -38.02
CA ARG A 973 21.40 -0.09 -38.00
C ARG A 973 20.86 -0.14 -36.58
N THR A 974 19.59 0.24 -36.45
CA THR A 974 18.81 0.17 -35.21
C THR A 974 17.74 -0.90 -35.38
N ALA A 975 17.99 -2.08 -34.82
CA ALA A 975 17.20 -3.29 -35.04
C ALA A 975 16.18 -3.53 -33.93
N LYS A 976 15.05 -4.18 -34.29
CA LYS A 976 14.00 -4.62 -33.36
C LYS A 976 13.40 -3.49 -32.49
N ILE A 977 13.22 -2.31 -33.08
CA ILE A 977 12.58 -1.20 -32.37
C ILE A 977 11.13 -1.60 -32.06
N PRO A 978 10.70 -1.60 -30.78
CA PRO A 978 9.35 -2.01 -30.44
C PRO A 978 8.35 -0.95 -30.95
N THR A 979 7.49 -1.32 -31.90
CA THR A 979 6.37 -0.47 -32.34
C THR A 979 5.08 -0.73 -31.55
N SER A 980 5.14 -1.70 -30.63
CA SER A 980 4.03 -2.13 -29.80
C SER A 980 4.58 -2.77 -28.52
N VAL A 981 4.21 -2.20 -27.37
CA VAL A 981 4.59 -2.73 -26.06
C VAL A 981 3.35 -3.08 -25.24
N LEU A 982 3.48 -4.04 -24.33
CA LEU A 982 2.43 -4.31 -23.35
C LEU A 982 2.34 -3.15 -22.35
N GLN A 983 1.16 -2.91 -21.79
CA GLN A 983 0.97 -1.91 -20.74
C GLN A 983 1.83 -2.18 -19.48
N THR A 984 2.22 -3.45 -19.26
CA THR A 984 3.14 -3.87 -18.19
C THR A 984 4.61 -3.55 -18.47
N GLN A 985 4.94 -3.02 -19.66
CA GLN A 985 6.28 -2.58 -20.03
C GLN A 985 6.32 -1.04 -20.08
N SER A 986 7.51 -0.44 -19.98
CA SER A 986 7.64 1.01 -20.16
C SER A 986 7.32 1.37 -21.61
N PRO A 987 6.30 2.21 -21.88
CA PRO A 987 6.04 2.71 -23.22
C PRO A 987 6.89 3.92 -23.56
N VAL A 988 7.59 4.50 -22.59
CA VAL A 988 8.49 5.62 -22.81
C VAL A 988 9.91 5.13 -22.69
N PHE A 989 10.74 5.41 -23.69
CA PHE A 989 12.14 5.04 -23.67
C PHE A 989 13.02 6.11 -24.32
N THR A 990 14.31 5.99 -24.09
CA THR A 990 15.36 6.89 -24.60
C THR A 990 16.28 6.15 -25.55
N LEU A 991 17.20 6.87 -26.21
CA LEU A 991 18.20 6.25 -27.07
C LEU A 991 19.09 5.23 -26.34
N SER A 992 19.38 5.46 -25.05
CA SER A 992 20.14 4.53 -24.20
C SER A 992 19.45 3.17 -24.03
N ASP A 993 18.13 3.13 -24.22
CA ASP A 993 17.32 1.92 -24.12
C ASP A 993 17.32 1.08 -25.40
N LEU A 994 17.94 1.57 -26.47
CA LEU A 994 18.13 0.83 -27.72
C LEU A 994 19.49 0.11 -27.75
N GLY A 995 20.10 -0.14 -26.58
CA GLY A 995 21.39 -0.81 -26.38
C GLY A 995 21.32 -2.32 -26.01
N PRO A 996 22.46 -3.01 -25.85
CA PRO A 996 22.57 -4.47 -25.76
C PRO A 996 22.00 -5.13 -24.48
N ARG A 997 21.41 -4.37 -23.55
CA ARG A 997 20.84 -4.88 -22.28
C ARG A 997 19.33 -4.62 -22.11
N ALA A 998 18.67 -3.95 -23.05
CA ALA A 998 17.28 -3.57 -22.90
C ALA A 998 16.29 -4.64 -23.40
N PHE A 999 15.08 -4.67 -22.82
CA PHE A 999 13.88 -5.38 -23.30
C PHE A 999 13.89 -6.93 -23.33
N ASN A 1000 14.68 -7.63 -22.50
CA ASN A 1000 14.79 -9.11 -22.60
C ASN A 1000 15.17 -9.60 -24.02
N VAL A 1001 15.75 -8.71 -24.85
CA VAL A 1001 16.19 -9.06 -26.20
C VAL A 1001 17.67 -9.43 -26.10
N PRO A 1002 18.04 -10.69 -26.36
CA PRO A 1002 19.44 -11.07 -26.36
C PRO A 1002 20.16 -10.38 -27.54
N PHE A 1003 20.99 -9.39 -27.22
CA PHE A 1003 22.03 -8.74 -28.03
C PHE A 1003 21.60 -7.94 -29.29
N ARG A 1004 22.33 -6.82 -29.53
CA ARG A 1004 22.47 -6.06 -30.79
C ARG A 1004 21.24 -5.26 -31.30
N CYS A 1005 20.77 -4.27 -30.54
CA CYS A 1005 19.76 -3.30 -31.04
C CYS A 1005 20.38 -2.12 -31.80
N LEU A 1006 21.63 -1.73 -31.53
CA LEU A 1006 22.36 -0.70 -32.28
C LEU A 1006 23.68 -1.26 -32.81
N THR A 1007 23.87 -1.29 -34.13
CA THR A 1007 25.09 -1.80 -34.78
C THR A 1007 25.61 -0.80 -35.80
N LEU A 1008 26.92 -0.56 -35.79
CA LEU A 1008 27.61 0.29 -36.76
C LEU A 1008 28.47 -0.59 -37.67
N ASP A 1009 28.18 -0.60 -38.96
CA ASP A 1009 29.07 -1.15 -39.97
C ASP A 1009 29.86 -0.03 -40.65
N ALA A 1010 31.10 -0.31 -41.06
CA ALA A 1010 31.89 0.56 -41.91
C ALA A 1010 32.44 -0.20 -43.13
N GLU A 1011 32.15 0.30 -44.32
CA GLU A 1011 32.64 -0.24 -45.59
C GLU A 1011 33.71 0.68 -46.20
N TYR A 1012 34.94 0.20 -46.29
CA TYR A 1012 36.11 0.90 -46.81
C TYR A 1012 36.26 0.69 -48.32
N GLU A 1013 36.59 1.74 -49.08
CA GLU A 1013 36.78 1.61 -50.53
C GLU A 1013 38.02 0.78 -50.89
N ARG A 1014 39.08 0.89 -50.09
CA ARG A 1014 40.30 0.09 -50.24
C ARG A 1014 40.38 -0.96 -49.14
N PRO A 1015 40.85 -2.18 -49.45
CA PRO A 1015 40.99 -3.26 -48.47
C PRO A 1015 41.79 -2.83 -47.25
N VAL A 1016 41.31 -3.25 -46.07
CA VAL A 1016 41.99 -3.05 -44.79
C VAL A 1016 42.55 -4.39 -44.30
N MET A 1017 43.75 -4.38 -43.69
CA MET A 1017 44.41 -5.61 -43.19
C MET A 1017 43.60 -6.26 -42.08
N SER A 1018 43.20 -7.52 -42.20
CA SER A 1018 42.51 -8.22 -41.10
C SER A 1018 43.33 -9.36 -40.52
N TRP A 1019 43.10 -9.63 -39.24
CA TRP A 1019 43.51 -10.88 -38.60
C TRP A 1019 42.53 -11.99 -38.97
N TYR A 1020 43.02 -13.17 -39.35
CA TYR A 1020 42.20 -14.35 -39.65
C TYR A 1020 42.82 -15.61 -39.04
N GLN A 1021 41.98 -16.51 -38.53
CA GLN A 1021 42.38 -17.84 -38.08
C GLN A 1021 41.86 -18.90 -39.08
N GLN A 1022 42.76 -19.55 -39.83
CA GLN A 1022 42.37 -20.66 -40.71
C GLN A 1022 42.09 -21.92 -39.89
N ILE A 1023 40.82 -22.31 -39.76
CA ILE A 1023 40.45 -23.67 -39.32
C ILE A 1023 40.45 -24.59 -40.55
N GLY A 1024 41.64 -25.02 -40.95
CA GLY A 1024 41.84 -26.13 -41.89
C GLY A 1024 42.34 -27.37 -41.16
N ASN A 1025 42.13 -28.56 -41.73
CA ASN A 1025 42.51 -29.89 -41.20
C ASN A 1025 44.04 -30.12 -40.96
N GLY A 1026 44.84 -29.06 -40.86
CA GLY A 1026 46.29 -29.09 -40.68
C GLY A 1026 46.81 -28.01 -39.74
N GLY A 1027 46.22 -27.91 -38.53
CA GLY A 1027 46.73 -27.09 -37.42
C GLY A 1027 46.51 -25.58 -37.55
N PRO A 1028 46.53 -24.83 -36.42
CA PRO A 1028 46.35 -23.39 -36.44
C PRO A 1028 47.59 -22.73 -37.06
N SER A 1029 47.41 -22.10 -38.24
CA SER A 1029 48.37 -21.13 -38.77
C SER A 1029 47.77 -19.73 -38.66
N SER A 1030 48.46 -18.87 -37.92
CA SER A 1030 48.12 -17.45 -37.75
C SER A 1030 48.95 -16.62 -38.75
N GLY A 1031 48.31 -15.76 -39.52
CA GLY A 1031 48.99 -14.85 -40.44
C GLY A 1031 48.16 -13.62 -40.78
N LEU A 1032 48.83 -12.49 -41.00
CA LEU A 1032 48.21 -11.27 -41.54
C LEU A 1032 47.94 -11.47 -43.03
N ARG A 1033 46.70 -11.27 -43.48
CA ARG A 1033 46.36 -11.21 -44.90
C ARG A 1033 45.54 -9.95 -45.15
N SER A 1034 45.74 -9.30 -46.31
CA SER A 1034 44.74 -8.37 -46.84
C SER A 1034 43.47 -9.18 -47.11
N THR A 1035 42.39 -8.91 -46.41
CA THR A 1035 41.10 -9.50 -46.78
C THR A 1035 40.62 -8.93 -48.10
N THR A 1036 39.77 -9.67 -48.79
CA THR A 1036 38.92 -9.15 -49.87
C THR A 1036 37.63 -8.55 -49.33
N ALA A 1037 37.45 -8.49 -48.01
CA ALA A 1037 36.26 -7.97 -47.36
C ALA A 1037 36.51 -6.51 -46.95
N ASN A 1038 35.79 -5.61 -47.60
CA ASN A 1038 35.86 -4.17 -47.39
C ASN A 1038 35.06 -3.72 -46.15
N ARG A 1039 34.49 -4.62 -45.35
CA ARG A 1039 33.49 -4.31 -44.32
C ARG A 1039 33.95 -4.72 -42.93
N VAL A 1040 33.75 -3.83 -41.97
CA VAL A 1040 33.97 -4.00 -40.53
C VAL A 1040 32.66 -3.78 -39.81
#